data_AF-A0A0D3H2R7-F1
#
_entry.id   AF-A0A0D3H2R7-F1
#
_cell.length_a   1.000
_cell.length_b   1.000
_cell.length_c   1.000
_cell.angle_alpha   90.00
_cell.angle_beta   90.00
_cell.angle_gamma   90.00
#
_symmetry.space_group_name_H-M   'P 1'
#
loop_
_entity.id
_entity.type
_entity.pdbx_description
1 polymer ?
#
loop_
_entity_poly.entity_id
_entity_poly.type
_entity_poly.pdbx_seq_one_letter_code
_entity_poly.pdbx_strand_id
1 'polypeptide(L)'
;MAVFVLATCSLSKVHLGLWECFAFVKDLTVHGCDDLVQWPMEELRCLICLRHLSFRACGKLEGKCRLSDEALPLPQLERFEVSHCDNLLDIPKMPTSLVNLEVSHCRSLVALPSHLGNLPRLRSLTTYCMDMLEMLPDGMNGFTALEELEIFNCLPIEKFPEGLVRRLPALKSLIIRDCPFLVRRFQEGGEYFGLAPHVKLSQRQKAAEEAAGWMAPVFERLTGIRALADSARFKAWFLDQIGVLHHGNMPYLVPSLHENMASYVWKMSMKSQQSVHTSDKLQTSSCPSSSSVKKEVTDGEETLQGWWIGGDLGDREDKINELIDKQRTSPISDFYPLSSLPFPPSSLLGFGRRRRRRWGWMASAASAPAFERLAGIRALAESGRFKAWFLDQFGVLHDGKKPYPGAVLALEKLAEKGAKMVIISNSSRRSSVTMEKLESLGFDPSCFLGAITSGELTHQYLQKRDDPWFAALGRKCVHLTWGNRGAISLEGLGLQVVSNVEEAEFILAHGTEALGLPSGDPLPKSLEELEQVLMLCLEKRLPMVVANPDYVTVEARDLRVMPGTLAAKYESLGGEVKWMGKPDKVIYTSAMSLAGVNPHECITVGDSLHHDIKGANASRVASAFITGGIHATELGLNEIGEIAGEDTIDSLCRKHGSYPTYVLPSFTCSDANIAAFVAKYGAVSDSVY
;
A
#
# COMPACT_ATOMS: atom_id res chain seq x y z
N MET A 1 16.31 -0.89 -1.43
CA MET A 1 15.38 -0.42 -0.38
C MET A 1 14.00 -0.43 -0.99
N ALA A 2 13.21 -1.46 -0.72
CA ALA A 2 11.80 -1.48 -1.11
C ALA A 2 11.02 -0.78 -0.01
N VAL A 3 10.59 0.46 -0.24
CA VAL A 3 9.62 1.14 0.62
C VAL A 3 8.26 0.64 0.15
N PHE A 4 7.60 -0.17 0.97
CA PHE A 4 6.26 -0.64 0.66
C PHE A 4 5.26 0.39 1.19
N VAL A 5 4.56 1.09 0.29
CA VAL A 5 3.52 2.06 0.66
C VAL A 5 2.15 1.42 0.40
N LEU A 6 1.44 1.09 1.47
CA LEU A 6 0.04 0.68 1.39
C LEU A 6 -0.84 1.94 1.41
N ALA A 7 -1.35 2.32 0.25
CA ALA A 7 -2.37 3.35 0.13
C ALA A 7 -3.73 2.67 -0.10
N THR A 8 -4.74 3.04 0.71
CA THR A 8 -6.17 2.79 0.46
C THR A 8 -6.68 1.33 0.41
N CYS A 9 -5.92 0.34 0.87
CA CYS A 9 -6.40 -1.06 0.98
C CYS A 9 -6.64 -1.47 2.44
N SER A 10 -7.76 -2.15 2.69
CA SER A 10 -8.07 -2.81 3.97
C SER A 10 -6.99 -3.85 4.29
N LEU A 11 -6.13 -3.55 5.28
CA LEU A 11 -5.19 -4.52 5.86
C LEU A 11 -5.91 -5.79 6.36
N SER A 12 -7.14 -5.64 6.84
CA SER A 12 -7.97 -6.71 7.43
C SER A 12 -8.64 -7.65 6.43
N LYS A 13 -8.63 -7.34 5.13
CA LYS A 13 -9.16 -8.21 4.05
C LYS A 13 -8.07 -8.99 3.32
N VAL A 14 -6.80 -8.71 3.62
CA VAL A 14 -5.66 -9.43 3.06
C VAL A 14 -5.48 -10.73 3.84
N HIS A 15 -5.54 -11.88 3.16
CA HIS A 15 -5.29 -13.18 3.79
C HIS A 15 -3.90 -13.18 4.46
N LEU A 16 -3.81 -13.72 5.68
CA LEU A 16 -2.56 -13.81 6.45
C LEU A 16 -1.37 -14.36 5.64
N GLY A 17 -1.61 -15.31 4.73
CA GLY A 17 -0.57 -15.86 3.85
C GLY A 17 0.07 -14.85 2.87
N LEU A 18 -0.60 -13.75 2.51
CA LEU A 18 0.03 -12.70 1.69
C LEU A 18 1.06 -11.90 2.51
N TRP A 19 0.85 -11.76 3.82
CA TRP A 19 1.79 -11.07 4.71
C TRP A 19 3.08 -11.86 4.92
N GLU A 20 3.01 -13.20 4.87
CA GLU A 20 4.19 -14.07 4.88
C GLU A 20 5.11 -13.82 3.67
N CYS A 21 4.54 -13.46 2.52
CA CYS A 21 5.30 -13.09 1.33
C CYS A 21 6.07 -11.77 1.51
N PHE A 22 5.73 -10.96 2.51
CA PHE A 22 6.41 -9.71 2.84
C PHE A 22 7.38 -9.84 4.03
N ALA A 23 7.71 -11.07 4.46
CA ALA A 23 8.61 -11.31 5.58
C ALA A 23 9.99 -10.63 5.45
N PHE A 24 10.45 -10.35 4.22
CA PHE A 24 11.71 -9.67 3.93
C PHE A 24 11.62 -8.13 3.95
N VAL A 25 10.42 -7.56 4.03
CA VAL A 25 10.22 -6.11 4.02
C VAL A 25 10.88 -5.51 5.25
N LYS A 26 11.73 -4.50 5.03
CA LYS A 26 12.43 -3.76 6.09
C LYS A 26 11.77 -2.43 6.40
N ASP A 27 11.06 -1.85 5.44
CA ASP A 27 10.47 -0.52 5.50
C ASP A 27 9.01 -0.58 5.04
N LEU A 28 8.06 -0.38 5.96
CA LEU A 28 6.63 -0.37 5.67
C LEU A 28 6.04 1.00 6.05
N THR A 29 5.33 1.61 5.12
CA THR A 29 4.52 2.81 5.36
C THR A 29 3.08 2.55 4.98
N VAL A 30 2.16 2.76 5.91
CA VAL A 30 0.72 2.69 5.71
C VAL A 30 0.20 4.12 5.65
N HIS A 31 -0.44 4.51 4.55
CA HIS A 31 -0.89 5.88 4.33
C HIS A 31 -2.37 5.94 3.96
N GLY A 32 -3.16 6.77 4.65
CA GLY A 32 -4.56 7.03 4.27
C GLY A 32 -5.48 5.82 4.39
N CYS A 33 -5.21 4.91 5.34
CA CYS A 33 -5.95 3.66 5.47
C CYS A 33 -7.10 3.79 6.47
N ASP A 34 -8.23 4.33 6.01
CA ASP A 34 -9.43 4.59 6.83
C ASP A 34 -10.31 3.35 7.09
N ASP A 35 -9.92 2.18 6.61
CA ASP A 35 -10.53 0.90 7.01
C ASP A 35 -9.85 0.30 8.24
N LEU A 36 -8.69 0.81 8.62
CA LEU A 36 -7.91 0.31 9.74
C LEU A 36 -8.40 0.96 11.04
N VAL A 37 -9.23 0.25 11.79
CA VAL A 37 -9.74 0.71 13.10
C VAL A 37 -8.87 0.23 14.26
N GLN A 38 -8.23 -0.93 14.12
CA GLN A 38 -7.40 -1.59 15.14
C GLN A 38 -5.99 -1.85 14.61
N TRP A 39 -5.03 -2.12 15.50
CA TRP A 39 -3.68 -2.52 15.08
C TRP A 39 -3.72 -3.88 14.35
N PRO A 40 -3.09 -4.01 13.17
CA PRO A 40 -3.11 -5.22 12.36
C PRO A 40 -2.10 -6.24 12.89
N MET A 41 -2.34 -6.77 14.09
CA MET A 41 -1.35 -7.56 14.84
C MET A 41 -1.00 -8.88 14.14
N GLU A 42 -1.98 -9.55 13.54
CA GLU A 42 -1.76 -10.85 12.87
C GLU A 42 -0.95 -10.67 11.59
N GLU A 43 -1.21 -9.60 10.84
CA GLU A 43 -0.50 -9.23 9.64
C GLU A 43 0.96 -8.83 9.93
N LEU A 44 1.17 -8.07 11.01
CA LEU A 44 2.51 -7.68 11.44
C LEU A 44 3.36 -8.87 11.92
N ARG A 45 2.76 -9.97 12.41
CA ARG A 45 3.51 -11.18 12.82
C ARG A 45 4.33 -11.78 11.69
N CYS A 46 3.89 -11.62 10.45
CA CYS A 46 4.56 -12.17 9.28
C CYS A 46 5.78 -11.33 8.85
N LEU A 47 5.88 -10.05 9.28
CA LEU A 47 6.93 -9.10 8.85
C LEU A 47 8.18 -9.17 9.73
N ILE A 48 8.75 -10.37 9.87
CA ILE A 48 9.82 -10.67 10.84
C ILE A 48 11.13 -9.89 10.62
N CYS A 49 11.41 -9.39 9.41
CA CYS A 49 12.59 -8.56 9.11
C CYS A 49 12.32 -7.05 9.15
N LEU A 50 11.12 -6.62 9.56
CA LEU A 50 10.74 -5.21 9.52
C LEU A 50 11.58 -4.39 10.52
N ARG A 51 12.20 -3.33 10.01
CA ARG A 51 13.03 -2.40 10.78
C ARG A 51 12.37 -1.06 10.95
N HIS A 52 11.62 -0.58 9.97
CA HIS A 52 10.93 0.70 10.02
C HIS A 52 9.45 0.51 9.69
N LEU A 53 8.57 1.01 10.56
CA LEU A 53 7.12 0.96 10.41
C LEU A 53 6.55 2.37 10.59
N SER A 54 5.78 2.84 9.62
CA SER A 54 5.17 4.19 9.63
C SER A 54 3.68 4.11 9.33
N PHE A 55 2.84 4.77 10.11
CA PHE A 55 1.41 4.98 9.82
C PHE A 55 1.15 6.48 9.63
N ARG A 56 0.52 6.86 8.53
CA ARG A 56 0.30 8.26 8.16
C ARG A 56 -1.13 8.49 7.70
N ALA A 57 -1.79 9.52 8.22
CA ALA A 57 -3.13 9.93 7.79
C ALA A 57 -4.18 8.80 7.86
N CYS A 58 -4.09 7.88 8.82
CA CYS A 58 -5.09 6.82 9.03
C CYS A 58 -6.16 7.33 9.99
N GLY A 59 -7.19 7.99 9.46
CA GLY A 59 -8.15 8.77 10.23
C GLY A 59 -9.08 7.94 11.10
N LYS A 60 -9.34 6.67 10.77
CA LYS A 60 -10.22 5.79 11.58
C LYS A 60 -9.48 4.87 12.57
N LEU A 61 -8.15 4.95 12.63
CA LEU A 61 -7.36 4.09 13.53
C LEU A 61 -7.56 4.53 14.98
N GLU A 62 -8.27 3.71 15.76
CA GLU A 62 -8.45 3.91 17.21
C GLU A 62 -7.31 3.28 18.02
N GLY A 63 -6.66 2.25 17.49
CA GLY A 63 -5.49 1.62 18.12
C GLY A 63 -5.82 0.63 19.24
N LYS A 64 -7.05 0.11 19.31
CA LYS A 64 -7.41 -0.95 20.27
C LYS A 64 -6.82 -2.30 19.83
N CYS A 65 -6.07 -2.98 20.70
CA CYS A 65 -5.66 -4.38 20.49
C CYS A 65 -6.78 -5.35 20.94
N ARG A 66 -6.99 -6.43 20.18
CA ARG A 66 -7.94 -7.51 20.58
C ARG A 66 -7.49 -8.26 21.83
N LEU A 67 -6.19 -8.28 22.09
CA LEU A 67 -5.54 -8.84 23.28
C LEU A 67 -4.79 -7.70 23.98
N SER A 68 -5.24 -7.31 25.16
CA SER A 68 -4.86 -6.05 25.82
C SER A 68 -3.41 -5.98 26.33
N ASP A 69 -2.64 -7.08 26.25
CA ASP A 69 -1.29 -7.15 26.84
C ASP A 69 -0.18 -7.57 25.87
N GLU A 70 -0.50 -7.83 24.60
CA GLU A 70 0.46 -8.37 23.63
C GLU A 70 1.37 -7.27 23.03
N ALA A 71 2.67 -7.53 23.01
CA ALA A 71 3.65 -6.65 22.37
C ALA A 71 3.56 -6.73 20.84
N LEU A 72 3.92 -5.64 20.17
CA LEU A 72 4.00 -5.58 18.72
C LEU A 72 4.93 -6.71 18.21
N PRO A 73 4.47 -7.59 17.32
CA PRO A 73 5.16 -8.84 16.99
C PRO A 73 6.28 -8.64 15.96
N LEU A 74 7.14 -7.65 16.21
CA LEU A 74 8.18 -7.20 15.28
C LEU A 74 9.54 -7.16 16.00
N PRO A 75 10.22 -8.31 16.16
CA PRO A 75 11.41 -8.42 17.01
C PRO A 75 12.61 -7.61 16.53
N GLN A 76 12.66 -7.22 15.24
CA GLN A 76 13.75 -6.44 14.65
C GLN A 76 13.42 -4.96 14.44
N LEU A 77 12.28 -4.47 14.94
CA LEU A 77 11.85 -3.09 14.69
C LEU A 77 12.80 -2.08 15.33
N GLU A 78 13.37 -1.19 14.52
CA GLU A 78 14.31 -0.14 14.91
C GLU A 78 13.64 1.25 14.93
N ARG A 79 12.69 1.53 14.04
CA ARG A 79 11.97 2.82 13.96
C ARG A 79 10.45 2.61 13.86
N PHE A 80 9.70 3.36 14.66
CA PHE A 80 8.25 3.42 14.59
C PHE A 80 7.77 4.87 14.48
N GLU A 81 6.92 5.17 13.51
CA GLU A 81 6.38 6.50 13.25
C GLU A 81 4.84 6.43 13.13
N VAL A 82 4.13 7.36 13.77
CA VAL A 82 2.70 7.56 13.54
C VAL A 82 2.43 9.04 13.37
N SER A 83 1.79 9.42 12.26
CA SER A 83 1.46 10.82 11.97
C SER A 83 0.03 11.00 11.46
N HIS A 84 -0.63 12.09 11.84
CA HIS A 84 -1.96 12.48 11.36
C HIS A 84 -3.05 11.41 11.55
N CYS A 85 -3.00 10.64 12.64
CA CYS A 85 -4.01 9.65 13.02
C CYS A 85 -4.88 10.21 14.15
N ASP A 86 -5.84 11.07 13.80
CA ASP A 86 -6.56 11.91 14.77
C ASP A 86 -7.42 11.14 15.79
N ASN A 87 -7.95 9.98 15.42
CA ASN A 87 -8.79 9.15 16.30
C ASN A 87 -7.98 8.13 17.13
N LEU A 88 -6.65 8.16 17.07
CA LEU A 88 -5.81 7.22 17.78
C LEU A 88 -5.90 7.41 19.30
N LEU A 89 -6.36 6.38 20.01
CA LEU A 89 -6.54 6.38 21.45
C LEU A 89 -5.42 5.65 22.20
N ASP A 90 -4.79 4.66 21.57
CA ASP A 90 -3.76 3.84 22.21
C ASP A 90 -2.70 3.33 21.21
N ILE A 91 -1.47 3.15 21.71
CA ILE A 91 -0.30 2.65 20.97
C ILE A 91 0.10 1.30 21.59
N PRO A 92 0.43 0.27 20.80
CA PRO A 92 0.67 -1.07 21.31
C PRO A 92 2.01 -1.13 22.04
N LYS A 93 2.22 -2.20 22.82
CA LYS A 93 3.49 -2.38 23.53
C LYS A 93 4.65 -2.56 22.54
N MET A 94 5.59 -1.62 22.53
CA MET A 94 6.77 -1.65 21.66
C MET A 94 7.80 -2.74 22.03
N PRO A 95 8.48 -3.34 21.03
CA PRO A 95 9.52 -4.35 21.25
C PRO A 95 10.84 -3.73 21.76
N THR A 96 11.68 -4.54 22.39
CA THR A 96 12.97 -4.09 23.00
C THR A 96 14.04 -3.68 21.98
N SER A 97 13.82 -3.96 20.70
CA SER A 97 14.68 -3.57 19.58
C SER A 97 14.57 -2.10 19.18
N LEU A 98 13.50 -1.42 19.57
CA LEU A 98 13.17 -0.06 19.11
C LEU A 98 14.25 0.96 19.48
N VAL A 99 14.65 1.76 18.50
CA VAL A 99 15.69 2.81 18.59
C VAL A 99 15.09 4.21 18.47
N ASN A 100 14.13 4.39 17.57
CA ASN A 100 13.51 5.69 17.27
C ASN A 100 11.98 5.58 17.35
N LEU A 101 11.34 6.46 18.11
CA LEU A 101 9.89 6.60 18.18
C LEU A 101 9.47 8.03 17.83
N GLU A 102 8.59 8.17 16.86
CA GLU A 102 8.00 9.45 16.46
C GLU A 102 6.48 9.38 16.44
N VAL A 103 5.82 10.32 17.12
CA VAL A 103 4.35 10.44 17.13
C VAL A 103 3.97 11.90 16.87
N SER A 104 3.24 12.17 15.80
CA SER A 104 2.88 13.55 15.42
C SER A 104 1.42 13.71 15.00
N HIS A 105 0.80 14.84 15.34
CA HIS A 105 -0.57 15.16 14.90
C HIS A 105 -1.59 14.05 15.21
N CYS A 106 -1.50 13.40 16.37
CA CYS A 106 -2.44 12.39 16.85
C CYS A 106 -3.28 13.00 18.00
N ARG A 107 -4.30 13.77 17.64
CA ARG A 107 -4.97 14.71 18.55
C ARG A 107 -5.76 14.07 19.69
N SER A 108 -6.23 12.83 19.53
CA SER A 108 -7.01 12.12 20.58
C SER A 108 -6.16 11.28 21.55
N LEU A 109 -4.84 11.15 21.32
CA LEU A 109 -3.99 10.28 22.13
C LEU A 109 -3.66 10.94 23.47
N VAL A 110 -4.09 10.33 24.57
CA VAL A 110 -3.98 10.89 25.93
C VAL A 110 -2.66 10.53 26.61
N ALA A 111 -2.11 9.35 26.31
CA ALA A 111 -0.88 8.86 26.90
C ALA A 111 -0.08 8.01 25.90
N LEU A 112 1.23 8.00 26.07
CA LEU A 112 2.10 7.03 25.39
C LEU A 112 2.26 5.76 26.26
N PRO A 113 2.67 4.60 25.68
CA PRO A 113 2.81 3.36 26.43
C PRO A 113 3.80 3.48 27.59
N SER A 114 3.37 3.09 28.79
CA SER A 114 4.11 3.30 30.05
C SER A 114 5.49 2.63 30.08
N HIS A 115 5.66 1.50 29.38
CA HIS A 115 6.92 0.75 29.37
C HIS A 115 8.01 1.35 28.46
N LEU A 116 7.72 2.40 27.68
CA LEU A 116 8.69 3.02 26.76
C LEU A 116 9.96 3.49 27.48
N GLY A 117 9.84 3.97 28.72
CA GLY A 117 11.00 4.37 29.53
C GLY A 117 11.99 3.22 29.76
N ASN A 118 11.52 1.98 29.80
CA ASN A 118 12.34 0.81 30.10
C ASN A 118 13.03 0.19 28.87
N LEU A 119 12.84 0.73 27.66
CA LEU A 119 13.40 0.14 26.45
C LEU A 119 14.92 0.35 26.37
N PRO A 120 15.74 -0.72 26.29
CA PRO A 120 17.20 -0.63 26.43
C PRO A 120 17.91 -0.01 25.21
N ARG A 121 17.21 0.10 24.07
CA ARG A 121 17.78 0.60 22.82
C ARG A 121 17.19 1.92 22.35
N LEU A 122 16.15 2.44 23.01
CA LEU A 122 15.47 3.66 22.59
C LEU A 122 16.39 4.86 22.76
N ARG A 123 16.85 5.45 21.65
CA ARG A 123 17.77 6.60 21.61
C ARG A 123 17.07 7.91 21.33
N SER A 124 15.99 7.90 20.55
CA SER A 124 15.29 9.10 20.09
C SER A 124 13.79 8.96 20.36
N LEU A 125 13.22 9.96 21.03
CA LEU A 125 11.78 10.10 21.23
C LEU A 125 11.33 11.48 20.76
N THR A 126 10.32 11.49 19.90
CA THR A 126 9.88 12.70 19.24
C THR A 126 8.35 12.80 19.26
N THR A 127 7.81 13.91 19.77
CA THR A 127 6.37 14.18 19.79
C THR A 127 6.04 15.57 19.24
N TYR A 128 5.07 15.65 18.31
CA TYR A 128 4.65 16.92 17.70
C TYR A 128 3.12 17.07 17.72
N CYS A 129 2.59 18.25 18.07
CA CYS A 129 1.18 18.61 17.92
C CYS A 129 0.21 17.58 18.53
N MET A 130 0.35 17.33 19.84
CA MET A 130 -0.45 16.38 20.59
C MET A 130 -1.41 17.12 21.54
N ASP A 131 -2.67 17.23 21.14
CA ASP A 131 -3.65 18.11 21.81
C ASP A 131 -4.15 17.59 23.15
N MET A 132 -4.11 16.26 23.35
CA MET A 132 -4.63 15.58 24.55
C MET A 132 -3.56 14.84 25.35
N LEU A 133 -2.29 14.86 24.94
CA LEU A 133 -1.21 14.12 25.60
C LEU A 133 -0.85 14.79 26.94
N GLU A 134 -1.34 14.24 28.04
CA GLU A 134 -1.20 14.84 29.38
C GLU A 134 0.19 14.58 29.99
N MET A 135 0.79 13.43 29.70
CA MET A 135 2.06 13.04 30.30
C MET A 135 2.89 12.10 29.43
N LEU A 136 4.21 12.20 29.58
CA LEU A 136 5.16 11.23 29.03
C LEU A 136 5.25 10.00 29.96
N PRO A 137 5.60 8.82 29.40
CA PRO A 137 5.61 7.57 30.15
C PRO A 137 6.78 7.53 31.14
N ASP A 138 6.54 6.98 32.32
CA ASP A 138 7.57 6.76 33.34
C ASP A 138 8.05 5.31 33.31
N GLY A 139 9.36 5.11 33.16
CA GLY A 139 9.96 3.79 33.27
C GLY A 139 10.36 3.52 34.72
N MET A 140 10.11 2.31 35.24
CA MET A 140 10.62 1.89 36.56
C MET A 140 12.15 2.12 36.73
N ASN A 141 12.90 2.25 35.62
CA ASN A 141 14.32 2.65 35.60
C ASN A 141 14.61 3.99 34.89
N GLY A 142 13.58 4.73 34.46
CA GLY A 142 13.67 5.92 33.61
C GLY A 142 14.21 5.61 32.21
N PHE A 143 14.27 6.63 31.35
CA PHE A 143 14.76 6.57 29.96
C PHE A 143 16.28 6.32 29.86
N THR A 144 16.75 5.16 30.34
CA THR A 144 18.19 4.86 30.54
C THR A 144 19.04 4.95 29.27
N ALA A 145 18.46 4.65 28.12
CA ALA A 145 19.15 4.63 26.82
C ALA A 145 18.96 5.91 26.00
N LEU A 146 18.02 6.79 26.38
CA LEU A 146 17.59 7.93 25.56
C LEU A 146 18.70 8.96 25.44
N GLU A 147 18.92 9.47 24.24
CA GLU A 147 19.94 10.45 23.89
C GLU A 147 19.32 11.73 23.33
N GLU A 148 18.20 11.62 22.62
CA GLU A 148 17.54 12.71 21.92
C GLU A 148 16.05 12.75 22.28
N LEU A 149 15.57 13.91 22.73
CA LEU A 149 14.16 14.17 23.02
C LEU A 149 13.71 15.45 22.33
N GLU A 150 12.69 15.34 21.48
CA GLU A 150 12.06 16.48 20.82
C GLU A 150 10.57 16.55 21.15
N ILE A 151 10.12 17.71 21.63
CA ILE A 151 8.71 17.97 21.95
C ILE A 151 8.31 19.29 21.33
N PHE A 152 7.27 19.28 20.50
CA PHE A 152 6.80 20.44 19.77
C PHE A 152 5.28 20.59 19.89
N ASN A 153 4.81 21.78 20.28
CA ASN A 153 3.37 22.09 20.30
C ASN A 153 2.51 21.04 21.04
N CYS A 154 3.02 20.49 22.14
CA CYS A 154 2.30 19.58 23.04
C CYS A 154 1.85 20.36 24.27
N LEU A 155 0.68 21.02 24.18
CA LEU A 155 0.21 21.98 25.17
C LEU A 155 -0.15 21.38 26.54
N PRO A 156 -0.73 20.16 26.65
CA PRO A 156 -1.15 19.63 27.97
C PRO A 156 0.00 19.10 28.83
N ILE A 157 1.19 18.88 28.27
CA ILE A 157 2.31 18.35 29.05
C ILE A 157 2.83 19.43 29.98
N GLU A 158 2.48 19.33 31.27
CA GLU A 158 2.91 20.32 32.26
C GLU A 158 4.25 19.99 32.90
N LYS A 159 4.58 18.71 33.04
CA LYS A 159 5.79 18.23 33.74
C LYS A 159 6.32 16.93 33.15
N PHE A 160 7.60 16.65 33.38
CA PHE A 160 8.23 15.37 33.07
C PHE A 160 8.10 14.38 34.23
N PRO A 161 7.99 13.07 33.96
CA PRO A 161 8.05 12.04 35.00
C PRO A 161 9.43 12.02 35.66
N GLU A 162 9.50 11.59 36.92
CA GLU A 162 10.74 11.63 37.72
C GLU A 162 11.91 10.90 37.05
N GLY A 163 11.65 9.74 36.44
CA GLY A 163 12.65 8.97 35.71
C GLY A 163 13.26 9.75 34.53
N LEU A 164 12.45 10.55 33.82
CA LEU A 164 12.94 11.39 32.73
C LEU A 164 13.71 12.61 33.24
N VAL A 165 13.25 13.25 34.33
CA VAL A 165 13.95 14.38 34.97
C VAL A 165 15.38 13.98 35.35
N ARG A 166 15.58 12.78 35.91
CA ARG A 166 16.92 12.24 36.24
C ARG A 166 17.80 12.01 35.00
N ARG A 167 17.20 11.78 33.83
CA ARG A 167 17.92 11.53 32.57
C ARG A 167 18.31 12.83 31.84
N LEU A 168 17.62 13.95 32.10
CA LEU A 168 17.85 15.23 31.41
C LEU A 168 19.33 15.63 31.27
N PRO A 169 20.19 15.51 32.31
CA PRO A 169 21.59 15.90 32.18
C PRO A 169 22.42 15.02 31.24
N ALA A 170 21.97 13.79 31.01
CA ALA A 170 22.66 12.78 30.20
C ALA A 170 22.16 12.73 28.74
N LEU A 171 21.15 13.53 28.38
CA LEU A 171 20.72 13.68 26.99
C LEU A 171 21.80 14.39 26.17
N LYS A 172 21.93 14.01 24.90
CA LYS A 172 22.77 14.68 23.91
C LYS A 172 22.04 15.87 23.30
N SER A 173 20.73 15.74 23.10
CA SER A 173 19.88 16.76 22.50
C SER A 173 18.52 16.79 23.19
N LEU A 174 18.08 17.99 23.59
CA LEU A 174 16.73 18.24 24.08
C LEU A 174 16.18 19.45 23.35
N ILE A 175 15.11 19.28 22.59
CA ILE A 175 14.45 20.36 21.86
C ILE A 175 13.01 20.47 22.35
N ILE A 176 12.65 21.64 22.87
CA ILE A 176 11.28 21.94 23.30
C ILE A 176 10.84 23.21 22.58
N ARG A 177 9.79 23.09 21.77
CA ARG A 177 9.26 24.22 21.01
C ARG A 177 7.76 24.35 21.21
N ASP A 178 7.28 25.58 21.35
CA ASP A 178 5.84 25.86 21.40
C ASP A 178 5.10 25.05 22.50
N CYS A 179 5.79 24.69 23.59
CA CYS A 179 5.24 23.99 24.76
C CYS A 179 5.34 24.88 26.00
N PRO A 180 4.36 25.75 26.27
CA PRO A 180 4.50 26.86 27.22
C PRO A 180 4.80 26.42 28.66
N PHE A 181 4.17 25.36 29.14
CA PHE A 181 4.36 24.88 30.51
C PHE A 181 5.75 24.26 30.72
N LEU A 182 6.21 23.45 29.76
CA LEU A 182 7.56 22.89 29.79
C LEU A 182 8.61 23.98 29.64
N VAL A 183 8.45 24.92 28.71
CA VAL A 183 9.40 26.03 28.51
C VAL A 183 9.59 26.83 29.79
N ARG A 184 8.51 27.15 30.52
CA ARG A 184 8.58 27.85 31.82
C ARG A 184 9.40 27.09 32.87
N ARG A 185 9.34 25.75 32.88
CA ARG A 185 10.10 24.94 33.84
C ARG A 185 11.61 24.91 33.55
N PHE A 186 12.02 25.17 32.31
CA PHE A 186 13.43 25.29 31.92
C PHE A 186 13.96 26.73 31.96
N GLN A 187 13.10 27.73 32.18
CA GLN A 187 13.49 29.13 32.38
C GLN A 187 13.99 29.37 33.81
N GLU A 188 14.65 30.51 34.03
CA GLU A 188 15.20 30.91 35.33
C GLU A 188 14.11 30.90 36.42
N GLY A 189 14.37 30.19 37.53
CA GLY A 189 13.40 29.96 38.61
C GLY A 189 12.47 28.75 38.41
N GLY A 190 12.54 28.07 37.26
CA GLY A 190 11.80 26.83 36.99
C GLY A 190 12.46 25.57 37.57
N GLU A 191 11.65 24.54 37.82
CA GLU A 191 12.08 23.28 38.45
C GLU A 191 13.16 22.50 37.66
N TYR A 192 13.28 22.71 36.34
CA TYR A 192 14.26 22.04 35.48
C TYR A 192 15.40 22.96 35.05
N PHE A 193 15.44 24.19 35.57
CA PHE A 193 16.48 25.15 35.27
C PHE A 193 17.86 24.59 35.61
N GLY A 194 18.77 24.62 34.65
CA GLY A 194 20.14 24.09 34.81
C GLY A 194 20.28 22.56 34.75
N LEU A 195 19.19 21.79 34.70
CA LEU A 195 19.27 20.32 34.58
C LEU A 195 19.64 19.83 33.18
N ALA A 196 19.37 20.61 32.14
CA ALA A 196 19.70 20.29 30.74
C ALA A 196 20.35 21.50 30.04
N PRO A 197 21.66 21.73 30.18
CA PRO A 197 22.33 22.91 29.61
C PRO A 197 22.34 22.93 28.07
N HIS A 198 22.10 21.77 27.43
CA HIS A 198 22.03 21.60 25.98
C HIS A 198 20.60 21.78 25.43
N VAL A 199 19.63 22.18 26.26
CA VAL A 199 18.25 22.37 25.84
C VAL A 199 18.11 23.51 24.83
N LYS A 200 17.40 23.25 23.74
CA LYS A 200 17.00 24.25 22.75
C LYS A 200 15.53 24.57 22.94
N LEU A 201 15.25 25.75 23.51
CA LEU A 201 13.89 26.26 23.71
C LEU A 201 13.51 27.23 22.60
N SER A 202 12.29 27.13 22.08
CA SER A 202 11.70 28.19 21.25
C SER A 202 10.20 28.33 21.49
N GLN A 203 9.66 29.53 21.37
CA GLN A 203 8.23 29.79 21.55
C GLN A 203 7.80 30.85 20.53
N ARG A 204 6.77 30.57 19.72
CA ARG A 204 6.13 31.53 18.82
C ARG A 204 5.33 32.61 19.57
N GLN A 205 5.23 32.48 20.89
CA GLN A 205 4.29 33.19 21.75
C GLN A 205 4.50 34.70 21.90
N LYS A 206 5.60 35.28 21.41
CA LYS A 206 5.79 36.74 21.52
C LYS A 206 4.70 37.54 20.77
N ALA A 207 4.04 36.96 19.76
CA ALA A 207 2.93 37.60 19.04
C ALA A 207 1.53 37.32 19.65
N ALA A 208 1.34 36.19 20.33
CA ALA A 208 0.04 35.80 20.92
C ALA A 208 -0.23 36.50 22.25
N GLU A 209 0.81 36.77 23.05
CA GLU A 209 0.71 37.59 24.26
C GLU A 209 0.42 39.06 23.94
N GLU A 210 0.96 39.59 22.84
CA GLU A 210 0.62 40.93 22.31
C GLU A 210 -0.82 41.00 21.79
N ALA A 211 -1.34 39.95 21.14
CA ALA A 211 -2.72 39.86 20.67
C ALA A 211 -3.74 39.65 21.81
N ALA A 212 -3.41 38.88 22.84
CA ALA A 212 -4.24 38.71 24.03
C ALA A 212 -4.39 40.02 24.82
N GLY A 213 -3.36 40.88 24.82
CA GLY A 213 -3.41 42.23 25.38
C GLY A 213 -4.40 43.17 24.68
N TRP A 214 -4.61 43.03 23.36
CA TRP A 214 -5.58 43.82 22.59
C TRP A 214 -7.05 43.41 22.81
N MET A 215 -7.29 42.17 23.24
CA MET A 215 -8.64 41.58 23.41
C MET A 215 -9.18 41.69 24.85
N ALA A 216 -8.35 42.04 25.83
CA ALA A 216 -8.77 42.18 27.24
C ALA A 216 -10.01 43.08 27.47
N PRO A 217 -10.19 44.22 26.76
CA PRO A 217 -11.37 45.07 26.94
C PRO A 217 -12.67 44.46 26.37
N VAL A 218 -12.57 43.45 25.49
CA VAL A 218 -13.72 42.75 24.89
C VAL A 218 -14.28 41.72 25.88
N PHE A 219 -13.41 41.04 26.63
CA PHE A 219 -13.82 40.08 27.66
C PHE A 219 -14.45 40.75 28.89
N GLU A 220 -14.05 41.97 29.25
CA GLU A 220 -14.68 42.71 30.36
C GLU A 220 -16.14 43.10 30.11
N ARG A 221 -16.58 43.18 28.84
CA ARG A 221 -17.97 43.54 28.49
C ARG A 221 -18.94 42.36 28.48
N LEU A 222 -18.44 41.12 28.53
CA LEU A 222 -19.25 39.91 28.60
C LEU A 222 -19.48 39.51 30.06
N THR A 223 -20.39 40.21 30.74
CA THR A 223 -20.63 40.08 32.19
C THR A 223 -21.20 38.71 32.63
N GLY A 224 -21.61 37.84 31.70
CA GLY A 224 -22.17 36.52 32.01
C GLY A 224 -21.21 35.32 31.98
N ILE A 225 -19.95 35.50 31.53
CA ILE A 225 -19.03 34.37 31.24
C ILE A 225 -17.75 34.46 32.09
N ARG A 226 -17.74 35.24 33.18
CA ARG A 226 -16.52 35.49 33.97
C ARG A 226 -15.87 34.20 34.51
N ALA A 227 -16.68 33.23 34.96
CA ALA A 227 -16.19 31.94 35.46
C ALA A 227 -15.63 31.01 34.35
N LEU A 228 -16.13 31.12 33.12
CA LEU A 228 -15.68 30.35 31.96
C LEU A 228 -14.44 30.98 31.32
N ALA A 229 -14.39 32.32 31.26
CA ALA A 229 -13.25 33.07 30.74
C ALA A 229 -11.99 32.88 31.60
N ASP A 230 -12.12 32.63 32.91
CA ASP A 230 -10.98 32.35 33.80
C ASP A 230 -10.54 30.88 33.83
N SER A 231 -11.24 29.99 33.13
CA SER A 231 -10.82 28.61 32.96
C SER A 231 -9.60 28.53 32.04
N ALA A 232 -8.49 27.98 32.55
CA ALA A 232 -7.30 27.68 31.75
C ALA A 232 -7.63 26.84 30.50
N ARG A 233 -8.65 25.98 30.60
CA ARG A 233 -9.14 25.12 29.53
C ARG A 233 -9.85 25.90 28.42
N PHE A 234 -10.61 26.93 28.78
CA PHE A 234 -11.28 27.81 27.81
C PHE A 234 -10.28 28.74 27.12
N LYS A 235 -9.30 29.29 27.86
CA LYS A 235 -8.22 30.11 27.28
C LYS A 235 -7.40 29.29 26.27
N ALA A 236 -7.10 28.04 26.56
CA ALA A 236 -6.40 27.13 25.64
C ALA A 236 -7.23 26.83 24.37
N TRP A 237 -8.51 26.49 24.52
CA TRP A 237 -9.41 26.25 23.39
C TRP A 237 -9.61 27.51 22.52
N PHE A 238 -9.74 28.69 23.12
CA PHE A 238 -9.92 29.94 22.39
C PHE A 238 -8.67 30.35 21.58
N LEU A 239 -7.48 30.12 22.14
CA LEU A 239 -6.21 30.32 21.44
C LEU A 239 -6.03 29.36 20.26
N ASP A 240 -6.50 28.11 20.40
CA ASP A 240 -6.54 27.13 19.32
C ASP A 240 -7.46 27.57 18.17
N GLN A 241 -8.66 28.09 18.48
CA GLN A 241 -9.57 28.62 17.47
C GLN A 241 -9.01 29.84 16.72
N ILE A 242 -8.23 30.72 17.37
CA ILE A 242 -7.53 31.82 16.68
C ILE A 242 -6.36 31.29 15.84
N GLY A 243 -5.68 30.22 16.27
CA GLY A 243 -4.61 29.56 15.52
C GLY A 243 -5.04 29.02 14.15
N VAL A 244 -6.30 28.61 14.00
CA VAL A 244 -6.87 28.12 12.74
C VAL A 244 -7.16 29.26 11.74
N LEU A 245 -7.27 30.51 12.19
CA LEU A 245 -7.82 31.63 11.40
C LEU A 245 -6.81 32.41 10.55
N HIS A 246 -5.55 31.98 10.47
CA HIS A 246 -4.50 32.69 9.73
C HIS A 246 -4.30 32.25 8.26
N HIS A 247 -5.32 31.65 7.63
CA HIS A 247 -5.35 31.38 6.18
C HIS A 247 -6.46 32.18 5.45
N GLY A 248 -6.35 33.51 5.44
CA GLY A 248 -6.96 34.40 4.43
C GLY A 248 -8.45 34.77 4.57
N ASN A 249 -8.73 36.08 4.60
CA ASN A 249 -10.03 36.80 4.61
C ASN A 249 -10.82 36.92 5.94
N MET A 250 -10.61 38.06 6.61
CA MET A 250 -11.19 38.50 7.89
C MET A 250 -12.68 38.97 7.94
N PRO A 251 -13.45 39.30 6.88
CA PRO A 251 -14.77 39.92 7.10
C PRO A 251 -15.94 38.97 7.42
N TYR A 252 -15.80 37.64 7.24
CA TYR A 252 -16.92 36.70 7.37
C TYR A 252 -16.96 35.91 8.69
N LEU A 253 -16.16 36.32 9.68
CA LEU A 253 -15.80 35.46 10.83
C LEU A 253 -16.59 35.64 12.14
N VAL A 254 -17.40 36.70 12.25
CA VAL A 254 -18.15 36.97 13.48
C VAL A 254 -19.30 35.97 13.73
N PRO A 255 -20.04 35.48 12.71
CA PRO A 255 -21.13 34.52 12.94
C PRO A 255 -20.67 33.11 13.35
N SER A 256 -19.58 32.59 12.74
CA SER A 256 -19.11 31.22 13.00
C SER A 256 -18.48 31.05 14.38
N LEU A 257 -17.80 32.08 14.90
CA LEU A 257 -17.25 32.06 16.25
C LEU A 257 -18.37 32.04 17.31
N HIS A 258 -19.48 32.73 17.03
CA HIS A 258 -20.64 32.79 17.91
C HIS A 258 -21.39 31.45 17.96
N GLU A 259 -21.56 30.77 16.82
CA GLU A 259 -22.15 29.42 16.73
C GLU A 259 -21.28 28.36 17.42
N ASN A 260 -19.96 28.42 17.23
CA ASN A 260 -19.03 27.47 17.86
C ASN A 260 -18.94 27.67 19.39
N MET A 261 -19.01 28.90 19.88
CA MET A 261 -19.11 29.19 21.30
C MET A 261 -20.43 28.66 21.90
N ALA A 262 -21.56 28.84 21.22
CA ALA A 262 -22.85 28.30 21.66
C ALA A 262 -22.84 26.76 21.75
N SER A 263 -22.22 26.08 20.77
CA SER A 263 -22.06 24.62 20.76
C SER A 263 -21.17 24.11 21.91
N TYR A 264 -20.08 24.81 22.22
CA TYR A 264 -19.18 24.44 23.31
C TYR A 264 -19.85 24.59 24.69
N VAL A 265 -20.59 25.68 24.90
CA VAL A 265 -21.35 25.92 26.14
C VAL A 265 -22.45 24.85 26.31
N TRP A 266 -23.15 24.49 25.24
CA TRP A 266 -24.17 23.43 25.26
C TRP A 266 -23.59 22.06 25.63
N LYS A 267 -22.44 21.69 25.07
CA LYS A 267 -21.74 20.42 25.39
C LYS A 267 -21.23 20.35 26.83
N MET A 268 -20.80 21.47 27.41
CA MET A 268 -20.39 21.51 28.83
C MET A 268 -21.58 21.39 29.78
N SER A 269 -22.73 21.98 29.44
CA SER A 269 -23.95 21.88 30.24
C SER A 269 -24.53 20.45 30.29
N MET A 270 -24.32 19.65 29.22
CA MET A 270 -24.73 18.23 29.18
C MET A 270 -23.85 17.34 30.06
N LYS A 271 -22.55 17.66 30.22
CA LYS A 271 -21.63 16.88 31.05
C LYS A 271 -21.86 17.06 32.55
N SER A 272 -22.37 18.21 33.01
CA SER A 272 -22.69 18.41 34.43
C SER A 272 -23.97 17.66 34.87
N GLN A 273 -24.87 17.30 33.96
CA GLN A 273 -26.06 16.51 34.28
C GLN A 273 -25.79 15.01 34.42
N GLN A 274 -24.72 14.48 33.79
CA GLN A 274 -24.37 13.05 33.90
C GLN A 274 -23.60 12.69 35.17
N SER A 275 -23.04 13.66 35.92
CA SER A 275 -22.28 13.38 37.16
C SER A 275 -23.13 13.30 38.43
N VAL A 276 -24.46 13.46 38.35
CA VAL A 276 -25.37 13.44 39.52
C VAL A 276 -26.02 12.06 39.74
N HIS A 277 -25.75 11.05 38.91
CA HIS A 277 -26.46 9.76 38.95
C HIS A 277 -25.62 8.52 39.34
N THR A 278 -24.44 8.70 39.92
CA THR A 278 -23.65 7.57 40.46
C THR A 278 -23.01 7.88 41.81
N SER A 279 -23.85 8.13 42.81
CA SER A 279 -23.48 8.02 44.23
C SER A 279 -24.76 7.78 45.02
N ASP A 280 -25.08 6.50 45.25
CA ASP A 280 -25.63 5.98 46.51
C ASP A 280 -26.18 4.55 46.31
N LYS A 281 -25.42 3.56 46.81
CA LYS A 281 -25.94 2.26 47.22
C LYS A 281 -25.66 2.14 48.71
N LEU A 282 -26.69 2.08 49.56
CA LEU A 282 -26.63 1.41 50.87
C LEU A 282 -28.05 1.12 51.41
N GLN A 283 -28.21 -0.15 51.84
CA GLN A 283 -29.07 -0.66 52.92
C GLN A 283 -30.59 -0.90 52.73
N THR A 284 -30.90 -2.21 52.61
CA THR A 284 -31.80 -3.05 53.43
C THR A 284 -33.30 -2.74 53.63
N SER A 285 -34.09 -3.76 53.24
CA SER A 285 -35.24 -4.38 53.94
C SER A 285 -36.54 -3.60 54.16
N SER A 286 -37.62 -4.05 53.49
CA SER A 286 -38.83 -4.69 54.04
C SER A 286 -40.11 -4.42 53.20
N CYS A 287 -40.86 -5.48 52.89
CA CYS A 287 -42.25 -5.47 52.38
C CYS A 287 -43.24 -5.27 53.57
N PRO A 288 -44.60 -5.12 53.42
CA PRO A 288 -45.44 -5.35 52.22
C PRO A 288 -46.65 -4.39 51.97
N SER A 289 -47.28 -4.59 50.79
CA SER A 289 -48.73 -4.50 50.48
C SER A 289 -49.58 -3.26 50.82
N SER A 290 -50.20 -2.62 49.80
CA SER A 290 -51.63 -2.78 49.46
C SER A 290 -52.16 -1.72 48.48
N SER A 291 -52.89 -2.24 47.50
CA SER A 291 -53.96 -1.67 46.65
C SER A 291 -54.35 -0.17 46.74
N SER A 292 -54.11 0.52 45.62
CA SER A 292 -55.04 1.36 44.84
C SER A 292 -55.94 2.39 45.52
N VAL A 293 -55.69 3.69 45.26
CA VAL A 293 -56.69 4.68 44.74
C VAL A 293 -55.94 5.81 44.02
N LYS A 294 -56.44 6.20 42.85
CA LYS A 294 -55.99 7.29 41.97
C LYS A 294 -55.98 8.65 42.67
N LYS A 295 -54.92 9.45 42.48
CA LYS A 295 -55.00 10.92 42.47
C LYS A 295 -53.83 11.55 41.70
N GLU A 296 -54.23 12.30 40.68
CA GLU A 296 -53.58 13.40 39.95
C GLU A 296 -52.13 13.77 40.31
N VAL A 297 -51.25 13.58 39.33
CA VAL A 297 -49.95 14.25 39.22
C VAL A 297 -50.20 15.65 38.66
N THR A 298 -49.91 16.68 39.45
CA THR A 298 -49.67 18.04 38.98
C THR A 298 -48.22 18.36 39.29
N ASP A 299 -47.36 18.22 38.29
CA ASP A 299 -45.97 18.66 38.35
C ASP A 299 -45.93 20.19 38.31
N GLY A 300 -45.34 20.77 39.35
CA GLY A 300 -44.85 22.13 39.36
C GLY A 300 -43.34 22.12 39.18
N GLU A 301 -42.88 22.29 37.95
CA GLU A 301 -41.54 22.79 37.62
C GLU A 301 -41.69 24.05 36.77
N GLU A 302 -41.99 25.18 37.41
CA GLU A 302 -41.67 26.49 36.88
C GLU A 302 -40.24 26.85 37.31
N THR A 303 -39.30 26.92 36.36
CA THR A 303 -38.49 28.11 36.04
C THR A 303 -37.27 27.76 35.17
N LEU A 304 -37.51 27.56 33.88
CA LEU A 304 -36.55 27.88 32.81
C LEU A 304 -37.29 28.32 31.53
N GLN A 305 -38.46 28.95 31.68
CA GLN A 305 -39.10 29.73 30.62
C GLN A 305 -38.71 31.20 30.77
N GLY A 306 -37.77 31.64 29.95
CA GLY A 306 -37.39 33.06 29.87
C GLY A 306 -36.46 33.43 28.72
N TRP A 307 -36.22 32.55 27.74
CA TRP A 307 -35.24 32.78 26.69
C TRP A 307 -35.69 32.34 25.30
N TRP A 308 -36.99 32.35 24.98
CA TRP A 308 -37.45 32.27 23.59
C TRP A 308 -38.78 33.03 23.45
N ILE A 309 -38.71 34.29 23.04
CA ILE A 309 -39.86 35.03 22.51
C ILE A 309 -39.49 35.62 21.15
N GLY A 310 -40.12 35.08 20.11
CA GLY A 310 -40.79 35.84 19.05
C GLY A 310 -39.94 36.45 17.93
N GLY A 311 -39.98 35.83 16.74
CA GLY A 311 -39.64 36.49 15.48
C GLY A 311 -39.69 35.51 14.30
N ASP A 312 -40.70 35.68 13.46
CA ASP A 312 -41.07 34.85 12.30
C ASP A 312 -39.91 34.54 11.33
N LEU A 313 -39.79 33.27 10.91
CA LEU A 313 -38.73 32.79 10.00
C LEU A 313 -39.05 33.00 8.50
N GLY A 314 -40.26 33.45 8.15
CA GLY A 314 -40.67 33.66 6.75
C GLY A 314 -40.13 34.94 6.09
N ASP A 315 -39.96 36.04 6.83
CA ASP A 315 -39.65 37.36 6.25
C ASP A 315 -38.14 37.61 5.96
N ARG A 316 -37.25 36.67 6.30
CA ARG A 316 -35.79 36.81 6.10
C ARG A 316 -35.26 36.14 4.84
N GLU A 317 -35.92 35.11 4.32
CA GLU A 317 -35.49 34.45 3.08
C GLU A 317 -35.78 35.32 1.84
N ASP A 318 -36.89 36.06 1.84
CA ASP A 318 -37.26 36.94 0.72
C ASP A 318 -36.34 38.17 0.58
N LYS A 319 -35.83 38.72 1.69
CA LYS A 319 -34.85 39.83 1.67
C LYS A 319 -33.45 39.40 1.27
N ILE A 320 -33.07 38.14 1.52
CA ILE A 320 -31.78 37.59 1.11
C ILE A 320 -31.79 37.29 -0.39
N ASN A 321 -32.91 36.77 -0.92
CA ASN A 321 -33.06 36.51 -2.36
C ASN A 321 -33.14 37.81 -3.19
N GLU A 322 -33.76 38.89 -2.67
CA GLU A 322 -33.78 40.21 -3.35
C GLU A 322 -32.39 40.89 -3.42
N LEU A 323 -31.50 40.60 -2.46
CA LEU A 323 -30.11 41.12 -2.44
C LEU A 323 -29.17 40.31 -3.36
N ILE A 324 -29.44 39.01 -3.55
CA ILE A 324 -28.65 38.14 -4.43
C ILE A 324 -28.94 38.44 -5.91
N ASP A 325 -30.16 38.81 -6.28
CA ASP A 325 -30.52 39.14 -7.66
C ASP A 325 -30.00 40.52 -8.12
N LYS A 326 -29.76 41.45 -7.20
CA LYS A 326 -29.15 42.77 -7.50
C LYS A 326 -27.65 42.72 -7.81
N GLN A 327 -26.94 41.64 -7.48
CA GLN A 327 -25.50 41.51 -7.78
C GLN A 327 -25.20 40.71 -9.06
N ARG A 328 -26.19 40.12 -9.72
CA ARG A 328 -25.99 39.34 -10.96
C ARG A 328 -26.07 40.15 -12.26
N THR A 329 -26.26 41.46 -12.19
CA THR A 329 -26.34 42.32 -13.39
C THR A 329 -25.47 43.58 -13.25
N SER A 330 -24.20 43.51 -13.67
CA SER A 330 -23.47 44.62 -14.34
C SER A 330 -22.05 44.19 -14.79
N PRO A 331 -21.53 44.66 -15.95
CA PRO A 331 -20.41 44.04 -16.65
C PRO A 331 -19.06 44.78 -16.52
N ILE A 332 -18.02 44.01 -16.85
CA ILE A 332 -16.61 44.36 -17.10
C ILE A 332 -16.44 45.55 -18.06
N SER A 333 -15.52 46.48 -17.78
CA SER A 333 -14.66 47.15 -18.80
C SER A 333 -13.50 47.97 -18.18
N ASP A 334 -12.30 47.68 -18.69
CA ASP A 334 -11.17 48.55 -19.10
C ASP A 334 -10.52 49.59 -18.16
N PHE A 335 -9.20 49.47 -17.96
CA PHE A 335 -8.15 50.27 -18.64
C PHE A 335 -6.72 50.05 -18.01
N TYR A 336 -5.73 49.86 -18.88
CA TYR A 336 -4.24 49.89 -18.69
C TYR A 336 -3.72 51.35 -18.64
N PRO A 337 -2.39 51.69 -18.66
CA PRO A 337 -1.13 51.10 -18.12
C PRO A 337 -0.19 52.19 -17.46
N LEU A 338 1.01 51.81 -16.95
CA LEU A 338 2.34 52.44 -17.28
C LEU A 338 3.49 52.06 -16.31
N SER A 339 4.49 51.37 -16.88
CA SER A 339 5.96 51.56 -16.82
C SER A 339 6.69 52.12 -15.58
N SER A 340 7.84 51.47 -15.27
CA SER A 340 9.23 52.01 -15.24
C SER A 340 10.12 51.58 -14.04
N LEU A 341 11.33 51.13 -14.40
CA LEU A 341 12.54 50.66 -13.68
C LEU A 341 13.15 51.70 -12.68
N PRO A 342 14.34 51.54 -12.02
CA PRO A 342 15.31 50.40 -11.89
C PRO A 342 15.86 50.16 -10.44
N PHE A 343 16.71 49.13 -10.25
CA PHE A 343 17.68 49.07 -9.13
C PHE A 343 19.13 48.98 -9.65
N PRO A 344 20.13 49.53 -8.91
CA PRO A 344 21.48 49.82 -9.44
C PRO A 344 22.52 48.71 -9.21
N PRO A 345 23.72 48.79 -9.84
CA PRO A 345 24.77 47.78 -9.74
C PRO A 345 25.96 48.21 -8.87
N SER A 346 26.72 47.24 -8.33
CA SER A 346 28.16 47.40 -8.11
C SER A 346 28.93 46.06 -8.14
N SER A 347 29.85 46.03 -9.11
CA SER A 347 31.16 45.36 -9.23
C SER A 347 31.90 45.01 -7.94
N LEU A 348 32.92 44.14 -7.83
CA LEU A 348 33.72 43.24 -8.68
C LEU A 348 34.68 42.55 -7.68
N LEU A 349 35.07 41.29 -7.91
CA LEU A 349 36.47 40.83 -7.91
C LEU A 349 36.47 39.32 -8.21
N GLY A 350 37.18 38.96 -9.29
CA GLY A 350 37.19 37.62 -9.84
C GLY A 350 38.33 36.76 -9.32
N PHE A 351 38.16 35.45 -9.46
CA PHE A 351 39.25 34.52 -9.77
C PHE A 351 38.64 33.36 -10.56
N GLY A 352 39.11 33.19 -11.80
CA GLY A 352 38.62 32.17 -12.71
C GLY A 352 39.10 30.77 -12.35
N ARG A 353 38.32 29.76 -12.72
CA ARG A 353 38.82 28.45 -13.15
C ARG A 353 37.78 27.76 -14.03
N ARG A 354 38.25 27.37 -15.21
CA ARG A 354 37.56 26.68 -16.31
C ARG A 354 36.72 25.48 -15.84
N ARG A 355 35.46 25.38 -16.31
CA ARG A 355 34.76 24.09 -16.42
C ARG A 355 34.03 23.98 -17.77
N ARG A 356 34.14 22.77 -18.32
CA ARG A 356 33.75 22.27 -19.63
C ARG A 356 32.30 22.63 -20.00
N ARG A 357 32.11 23.14 -21.23
CA ARG A 357 30.80 23.21 -21.90
C ARG A 357 30.35 21.79 -22.25
N ARG A 358 29.25 21.34 -21.64
CA ARG A 358 28.50 20.15 -22.07
C ARG A 358 27.24 20.67 -22.77
N TRP A 359 27.13 20.40 -24.05
CA TRP A 359 25.97 20.71 -24.87
C TRP A 359 24.79 19.89 -24.35
N GLY A 360 23.79 20.56 -23.77
CA GLY A 360 22.54 19.94 -23.34
C GLY A 360 21.65 19.72 -24.55
N TRP A 361 21.54 18.47 -25.00
CA TRP A 361 20.41 18.04 -25.82
C TRP A 361 19.21 17.97 -24.89
N MET A 362 18.24 18.86 -25.06
CA MET A 362 16.89 18.65 -24.52
C MET A 362 16.30 17.48 -25.31
N ALA A 363 16.35 16.28 -24.72
CA ALA A 363 15.51 15.18 -25.17
C ALA A 363 14.06 15.61 -24.96
N SER A 364 13.33 15.76 -26.06
CA SER A 364 11.86 15.74 -26.03
C SER A 364 11.43 14.48 -25.29
N ALA A 365 10.64 14.64 -24.23
CA ALA A 365 9.97 13.52 -23.58
C ALA A 365 9.06 12.88 -24.64
N ALA A 366 9.46 11.72 -25.18
CA ALA A 366 8.61 10.94 -26.05
C ALA A 366 7.33 10.61 -25.25
N SER A 367 6.16 10.96 -25.81
CA SER A 367 4.88 10.51 -25.27
C SER A 367 4.90 8.99 -25.17
N ALA A 368 4.37 8.44 -24.07
CA ALA A 368 4.20 6.99 -23.94
C ALA A 368 3.47 6.44 -25.18
N PRO A 369 3.82 5.24 -25.66
CA PRO A 369 3.11 4.62 -26.78
C PRO A 369 1.62 4.49 -26.44
N ALA A 370 0.75 5.06 -27.26
CA ALA A 370 -0.69 4.92 -27.10
C ALA A 370 -1.13 3.49 -27.46
N PHE A 371 -1.95 2.87 -26.61
CA PHE A 371 -2.60 1.60 -26.88
C PHE A 371 -4.05 1.82 -27.34
N GLU A 372 -4.58 0.88 -28.13
CA GLU A 372 -5.98 0.90 -28.56
C GLU A 372 -6.84 -0.02 -27.67
N ARG A 373 -7.97 0.48 -27.17
CA ARG A 373 -8.90 -0.31 -26.36
C ARG A 373 -9.95 -0.99 -27.23
N LEU A 374 -10.12 -2.30 -27.07
CA LEU A 374 -11.10 -3.09 -27.79
C LEU A 374 -11.91 -3.92 -26.80
N ALA A 375 -13.22 -4.08 -27.06
CA ALA A 375 -14.09 -4.88 -26.20
C ALA A 375 -13.80 -6.40 -26.31
N GLY A 376 -13.17 -6.82 -27.40
CA GLY A 376 -12.79 -8.19 -27.67
C GLY A 376 -11.92 -8.31 -28.93
N ILE A 377 -11.60 -9.53 -29.33
CA ILE A 377 -10.71 -9.83 -30.45
C ILE A 377 -11.36 -9.68 -31.82
N ARG A 378 -12.66 -9.39 -31.91
CA ARG A 378 -13.41 -9.39 -33.17
C ARG A 378 -12.80 -8.44 -34.20
N ALA A 379 -12.57 -7.18 -33.84
CA ALA A 379 -11.97 -6.20 -34.75
C ALA A 379 -10.57 -6.62 -35.22
N LEU A 380 -9.77 -7.21 -34.32
CA LEU A 380 -8.44 -7.73 -34.64
C LEU A 380 -8.51 -8.90 -35.62
N ALA A 381 -9.44 -9.84 -35.40
CA ALA A 381 -9.66 -10.99 -36.26
C ALA A 381 -10.18 -10.57 -37.65
N GLU A 382 -11.13 -9.63 -37.71
CA GLU A 382 -11.71 -9.12 -38.96
C GLU A 382 -10.72 -8.29 -39.76
N SER A 383 -9.72 -7.67 -39.11
CA SER A 383 -8.69 -6.89 -39.80
C SER A 383 -7.84 -7.70 -40.79
N GLY A 384 -7.74 -9.03 -40.60
CA GLY A 384 -6.86 -9.90 -41.38
C GLY A 384 -5.37 -9.58 -41.26
N ARG A 385 -4.97 -8.63 -40.39
CA ARG A 385 -3.60 -8.19 -40.22
C ARG A 385 -2.71 -9.28 -39.60
N PHE A 386 -3.26 -10.03 -38.65
CA PHE A 386 -2.52 -11.02 -37.87
C PHE A 386 -2.79 -12.43 -38.37
N LYS A 387 -1.78 -13.04 -38.98
CA LYS A 387 -1.82 -14.43 -39.47
C LYS A 387 -1.55 -15.44 -38.37
N ALA A 388 -0.74 -15.08 -37.38
CA ALA A 388 -0.42 -15.93 -36.25
C ALA A 388 -0.77 -15.27 -34.91
N TRP A 389 -1.28 -16.10 -34.01
CA TRP A 389 -1.74 -15.69 -32.68
C TRP A 389 -1.01 -16.51 -31.63
N PHE A 390 -0.21 -15.84 -30.80
CA PHE A 390 0.52 -16.46 -29.71
C PHE A 390 -0.26 -16.23 -28.42
N LEU A 391 -0.83 -17.29 -27.88
CA LEU A 391 -1.82 -17.21 -26.81
C LEU A 391 -1.22 -17.74 -25.51
N ASP A 392 -1.28 -16.93 -24.45
CA ASP A 392 -1.11 -17.47 -23.10
C ASP A 392 -2.32 -18.34 -22.70
N GLN A 393 -2.14 -19.17 -21.67
CA GLN A 393 -3.14 -20.12 -21.20
C GLN A 393 -3.91 -19.58 -19.98
N PHE A 394 -3.21 -19.38 -18.87
CA PHE A 394 -3.79 -18.89 -17.62
C PHE A 394 -4.07 -17.39 -17.74
N GLY A 395 -5.18 -16.91 -17.18
CA GLY A 395 -5.60 -15.51 -17.28
C GLY A 395 -6.12 -15.08 -18.67
N VAL A 396 -5.92 -15.88 -19.71
CA VAL A 396 -6.39 -15.62 -21.08
C VAL A 396 -7.44 -16.63 -21.53
N LEU A 397 -7.13 -17.92 -21.49
CA LEU A 397 -8.02 -18.98 -22.00
C LEU A 397 -8.79 -19.69 -20.87
N HIS A 398 -8.15 -19.98 -19.74
CA HIS A 398 -8.75 -20.73 -18.64
C HIS A 398 -8.13 -20.44 -17.27
N ASP A 399 -8.81 -20.86 -16.20
CA ASP A 399 -8.31 -20.80 -14.82
C ASP A 399 -7.66 -22.12 -14.33
N GLY A 400 -7.54 -23.10 -15.21
CA GLY A 400 -7.01 -24.45 -14.95
C GLY A 400 -8.09 -25.49 -14.58
N LYS A 401 -9.30 -25.03 -14.23
CA LYS A 401 -10.48 -25.87 -13.97
C LYS A 401 -11.49 -25.78 -15.11
N LYS A 402 -11.71 -24.58 -15.66
CA LYS A 402 -12.68 -24.32 -16.74
C LYS A 402 -12.18 -23.22 -17.69
N PRO A 403 -12.66 -23.19 -18.94
CA PRO A 403 -12.41 -22.09 -19.85
C PRO A 403 -13.06 -20.79 -19.34
N TYR A 404 -12.44 -19.65 -19.65
CA TYR A 404 -13.05 -18.35 -19.39
C TYR A 404 -14.25 -18.12 -20.34
N PRO A 405 -15.27 -17.35 -19.91
CA PRO A 405 -16.44 -17.08 -20.73
C PRO A 405 -16.07 -16.50 -22.10
N GLY A 406 -16.53 -17.17 -23.16
CA GLY A 406 -16.30 -16.75 -24.55
C GLY A 406 -14.96 -17.17 -25.18
N ALA A 407 -14.01 -17.70 -24.41
CA ALA A 407 -12.67 -18.04 -24.93
C ALA A 407 -12.70 -19.16 -25.99
N VAL A 408 -13.51 -20.21 -25.76
CA VAL A 408 -13.67 -21.31 -26.74
C VAL A 408 -14.23 -20.80 -28.06
N LEU A 409 -15.32 -20.02 -28.01
CA LEU A 409 -15.94 -19.44 -29.21
C LEU A 409 -15.00 -18.48 -29.93
N ALA A 410 -14.18 -17.73 -29.19
CA ALA A 410 -13.20 -16.83 -29.75
C ALA A 410 -12.12 -17.58 -30.56
N LEU A 411 -11.65 -18.72 -30.05
CA LEU A 411 -10.74 -19.60 -30.79
C LEU A 411 -11.40 -20.19 -32.04
N GLU A 412 -12.62 -20.72 -31.92
CA GLU A 412 -13.37 -21.27 -33.06
C GLU A 412 -13.49 -20.22 -34.18
N LYS A 413 -13.80 -18.97 -33.82
CA LYS A 413 -13.92 -17.86 -34.78
C LYS A 413 -12.59 -17.44 -35.40
N LEU A 414 -11.49 -17.50 -34.66
CA LEU A 414 -10.16 -17.30 -35.22
C LEU A 414 -9.77 -18.43 -36.18
N ALA A 415 -10.06 -19.68 -35.82
CA ALA A 415 -9.81 -20.85 -36.66
C ALA A 415 -10.60 -20.80 -37.98
N GLU A 416 -11.88 -20.42 -37.94
CA GLU A 416 -12.72 -20.20 -39.14
C GLU A 416 -12.11 -19.18 -40.12
N LYS A 417 -11.33 -18.22 -39.60
CA LYS A 417 -10.62 -17.19 -40.40
C LYS A 417 -9.22 -17.63 -40.85
N GLY A 418 -8.81 -18.86 -40.55
CA GLY A 418 -7.50 -19.40 -40.92
C GLY A 418 -6.35 -18.87 -40.06
N ALA A 419 -6.62 -18.37 -38.85
CA ALA A 419 -5.58 -17.92 -37.94
C ALA A 419 -4.71 -19.10 -37.47
N LYS A 420 -3.38 -18.95 -37.55
CA LYS A 420 -2.43 -19.93 -37.01
C LYS A 420 -2.24 -19.68 -35.52
N MET A 421 -2.93 -20.44 -34.68
CA MET A 421 -2.87 -20.27 -33.23
C MET A 421 -1.79 -21.16 -32.63
N VAL A 422 -0.89 -20.59 -31.83
CA VAL A 422 0.15 -21.30 -31.10
C VAL A 422 0.04 -20.92 -29.63
N ILE A 423 -0.05 -21.92 -28.76
CA ILE A 423 0.00 -21.69 -27.31
C ILE A 423 1.44 -21.37 -26.91
N ILE A 424 1.64 -20.32 -26.10
CA ILE A 424 2.95 -20.00 -25.49
C ILE A 424 2.83 -19.91 -23.97
N SER A 425 3.63 -20.69 -23.23
CA SER A 425 3.50 -20.76 -21.76
C SER A 425 4.83 -20.95 -21.04
N ASN A 426 4.93 -20.38 -19.84
CA ASN A 426 6.06 -20.56 -18.93
C ASN A 426 6.03 -21.88 -18.15
N SER A 427 4.98 -22.69 -18.33
CA SER A 427 4.91 -24.02 -17.70
C SER A 427 6.14 -24.86 -18.02
N SER A 428 6.62 -25.59 -17.01
CA SER A 428 7.64 -26.62 -17.20
C SER A 428 7.09 -27.83 -17.98
N ARG A 429 5.79 -27.97 -18.23
CA ARG A 429 5.26 -29.19 -18.88
C ARG A 429 5.71 -29.32 -20.35
N ARG A 430 5.74 -30.54 -20.89
CA ARG A 430 5.91 -30.80 -22.33
C ARG A 430 4.69 -30.31 -23.12
N SER A 431 4.88 -30.00 -24.41
CA SER A 431 3.80 -29.48 -25.24
C SER A 431 2.61 -30.43 -25.40
N SER A 432 2.85 -31.74 -25.44
CA SER A 432 1.78 -32.76 -25.52
C SER A 432 0.83 -32.68 -24.31
N VAL A 433 1.39 -32.61 -23.10
CA VAL A 433 0.63 -32.52 -21.85
C VAL A 433 -0.22 -31.25 -21.80
N THR A 434 0.31 -30.14 -22.32
CA THR A 434 -0.45 -28.89 -22.46
C THR A 434 -1.63 -29.04 -23.42
N MET A 435 -1.42 -29.68 -24.57
CA MET A 435 -2.50 -29.90 -25.55
C MET A 435 -3.60 -30.81 -25.01
N GLU A 436 -3.23 -31.92 -24.36
CA GLU A 436 -4.18 -32.84 -23.69
C GLU A 436 -4.98 -32.10 -22.60
N LYS A 437 -4.34 -31.21 -21.84
CA LYS A 437 -5.03 -30.42 -20.82
C LYS A 437 -6.05 -29.46 -21.44
N LEU A 438 -5.71 -28.78 -22.53
CA LEU A 438 -6.64 -27.90 -23.24
C LEU A 438 -7.84 -28.69 -23.81
N GLU A 439 -7.59 -29.87 -24.38
CA GLU A 439 -8.65 -30.78 -24.84
C GLU A 439 -9.61 -31.15 -23.70
N SER A 440 -9.07 -31.52 -22.53
CA SER A 440 -9.87 -31.85 -21.34
C SER A 440 -10.73 -30.68 -20.81
N LEU A 441 -10.35 -29.44 -21.14
CA LEU A 441 -11.09 -28.23 -20.76
C LEU A 441 -12.13 -27.82 -21.83
N GLY A 442 -12.23 -28.57 -22.93
CA GLY A 442 -13.21 -28.35 -23.99
C GLY A 442 -12.71 -27.48 -25.14
N PHE A 443 -11.40 -27.26 -25.27
CA PHE A 443 -10.82 -26.63 -26.45
C PHE A 443 -10.54 -27.68 -27.53
N ASP A 444 -10.93 -27.43 -28.77
CA ASP A 444 -10.61 -28.31 -29.89
C ASP A 444 -9.11 -28.21 -30.25
N PRO A 445 -8.31 -29.29 -30.11
CA PRO A 445 -6.88 -29.27 -30.42
C PRO A 445 -6.58 -28.89 -31.88
N SER A 446 -7.50 -29.14 -32.81
CA SER A 446 -7.33 -28.83 -34.24
C SER A 446 -7.30 -27.33 -34.53
N CYS A 447 -7.79 -26.50 -33.59
CA CYS A 447 -7.67 -25.05 -33.68
C CYS A 447 -6.22 -24.56 -33.55
N PHE A 448 -5.34 -25.36 -32.93
CA PHE A 448 -3.95 -24.97 -32.67
C PHE A 448 -3.00 -25.66 -33.63
N LEU A 449 -1.98 -24.91 -34.08
CA LEU A 449 -0.83 -25.47 -34.76
C LEU A 449 0.09 -26.26 -33.80
N GLY A 450 0.05 -25.90 -32.51
CA GLY A 450 0.76 -26.57 -31.45
C GLY A 450 0.93 -25.69 -30.21
N ALA A 451 1.71 -26.18 -29.26
CA ALA A 451 2.10 -25.45 -28.06
C ALA A 451 3.63 -25.35 -27.99
N ILE A 452 4.12 -24.22 -27.48
CA ILE A 452 5.51 -24.01 -27.08
C ILE A 452 5.51 -23.64 -25.61
N THR A 453 6.06 -24.51 -24.77
CA THR A 453 6.22 -24.25 -23.35
C THR A 453 7.69 -24.04 -22.99
N SER A 454 7.98 -23.39 -21.86
CA SER A 454 9.35 -23.29 -21.35
C SER A 454 9.98 -24.68 -21.12
N GLY A 455 9.18 -25.64 -20.63
CA GLY A 455 9.54 -27.05 -20.53
C GLY A 455 9.93 -27.71 -21.84
N GLU A 456 9.12 -27.50 -22.89
CA GLU A 456 9.38 -28.06 -24.21
C GLU A 456 10.67 -27.49 -24.80
N LEU A 457 10.85 -26.16 -24.73
CA LEU A 457 12.07 -25.52 -25.21
C LEU A 457 13.30 -26.02 -24.45
N THR A 458 13.20 -26.10 -23.13
CA THR A 458 14.30 -26.62 -22.30
C THR A 458 14.66 -28.05 -22.71
N HIS A 459 13.67 -28.92 -22.88
CA HIS A 459 13.89 -30.29 -23.33
C HIS A 459 14.55 -30.33 -24.72
N GLN A 460 14.04 -29.57 -25.70
CA GLN A 460 14.59 -29.56 -27.06
C GLN A 460 16.03 -29.05 -27.12
N TYR A 461 16.35 -27.99 -26.36
CA TYR A 461 17.70 -27.44 -26.30
C TYR A 461 18.68 -28.37 -25.58
N LEU A 462 18.24 -29.05 -24.50
CA LEU A 462 19.04 -30.08 -23.83
C LEU A 462 19.24 -31.34 -24.70
N GLN A 463 18.30 -31.64 -25.60
CA GLN A 463 18.40 -32.76 -26.52
C GLN A 463 19.33 -32.45 -27.70
N LYS A 464 19.10 -31.32 -28.39
CA LYS A 464 19.83 -30.94 -29.61
C LYS A 464 21.23 -30.43 -29.32
N ARG A 465 21.35 -29.54 -28.32
CA ARG A 465 22.61 -28.93 -27.89
C ARG A 465 23.44 -28.32 -29.03
N ASP A 466 22.74 -27.76 -30.01
CA ASP A 466 23.28 -27.01 -31.14
C ASP A 466 23.59 -25.54 -30.79
N ASP A 467 22.93 -25.00 -29.77
CA ASP A 467 23.30 -23.72 -29.13
C ASP A 467 24.62 -23.86 -28.35
N PRO A 468 25.60 -22.93 -28.52
CA PRO A 468 26.91 -23.03 -27.88
C PRO A 468 26.88 -23.10 -26.35
N TRP A 469 25.91 -22.42 -25.72
CA TRP A 469 25.78 -22.40 -24.26
C TRP A 469 25.28 -23.78 -23.77
N PHE A 470 24.26 -24.33 -24.44
CA PHE A 470 23.78 -25.68 -24.15
C PHE A 470 24.80 -26.77 -24.52
N ALA A 471 25.59 -26.58 -25.58
CA ALA A 471 26.66 -27.50 -25.98
C ALA A 471 27.74 -27.63 -24.90
N ALA A 472 28.07 -26.52 -24.22
CA ALA A 472 29.08 -26.45 -23.17
C ALA A 472 28.67 -27.09 -21.84
N LEU A 473 27.38 -27.37 -21.62
CA LEU A 473 26.93 -28.03 -20.40
C LEU A 473 27.55 -29.43 -20.24
N GLY A 474 27.60 -29.94 -19.03
CA GLY A 474 27.84 -31.36 -18.83
C GLY A 474 26.66 -32.27 -19.20
N ARG A 475 26.73 -33.52 -18.76
CA ARG A 475 25.61 -34.49 -18.76
C ARG A 475 25.08 -34.78 -17.36
N LYS A 476 25.82 -34.42 -16.31
CA LYS A 476 25.41 -34.64 -14.91
C LYS A 476 24.73 -33.40 -14.34
N CYS A 477 23.53 -33.54 -13.78
CA CYS A 477 22.82 -32.41 -13.20
C CYS A 477 22.24 -32.68 -11.81
N VAL A 478 22.19 -31.62 -11.00
CA VAL A 478 21.24 -31.52 -9.89
C VAL A 478 19.90 -31.10 -10.49
N HIS A 479 18.86 -31.91 -10.27
CA HIS A 479 17.54 -31.65 -10.80
C HIS A 479 16.61 -31.14 -9.69
N LEU A 480 16.22 -29.86 -9.74
CA LEU A 480 15.17 -29.32 -8.88
C LEU A 480 13.83 -29.59 -9.55
N THR A 481 12.93 -30.30 -8.87
CA THR A 481 11.71 -30.83 -9.47
C THR A 481 10.50 -30.64 -8.56
N TRP A 482 9.33 -30.96 -9.10
CA TRP A 482 8.09 -31.08 -8.34
C TRP A 482 8.07 -32.40 -7.58
N GLY A 483 7.31 -32.48 -6.49
CA GLY A 483 7.08 -33.73 -5.79
C GLY A 483 6.23 -34.68 -6.64
N ASN A 484 4.92 -34.73 -6.38
CA ASN A 484 4.05 -35.72 -7.00
C ASN A 484 3.27 -35.17 -8.21
N ARG A 485 3.64 -33.99 -8.73
CA ARG A 485 2.81 -33.22 -9.68
C ARG A 485 3.17 -33.42 -11.16
N GLY A 486 3.94 -34.46 -11.45
CA GLY A 486 4.46 -34.76 -12.78
C GLY A 486 5.76 -34.01 -13.05
N ALA A 487 6.88 -34.68 -12.82
CA ALA A 487 8.17 -34.22 -13.31
C ALA A 487 8.19 -34.26 -14.84
N ILE A 488 8.94 -33.34 -15.45
CA ILE A 488 9.26 -33.48 -16.89
C ILE A 488 10.11 -34.74 -17.04
N SER A 489 9.70 -35.63 -17.93
CA SER A 489 10.53 -36.78 -18.30
C SER A 489 11.86 -36.30 -18.87
N LEU A 490 12.96 -36.74 -18.26
CA LEU A 490 14.33 -36.54 -18.75
C LEU A 490 14.77 -37.68 -19.69
N GLU A 491 13.87 -38.61 -19.99
CA GLU A 491 14.14 -39.75 -20.86
C GLU A 491 14.56 -39.29 -22.26
N GLY A 492 15.55 -39.97 -22.84
CA GLY A 492 16.07 -39.63 -24.16
C GLY A 492 16.96 -38.37 -24.21
N LEU A 493 17.15 -37.64 -23.11
CA LEU A 493 18.09 -36.51 -23.04
C LEU A 493 19.54 -36.94 -22.77
N GLY A 494 19.77 -38.19 -22.36
CA GLY A 494 21.09 -38.69 -21.98
C GLY A 494 21.71 -37.94 -20.79
N LEU A 495 20.86 -37.39 -19.92
CA LEU A 495 21.28 -36.72 -18.70
C LEU A 495 21.37 -37.73 -17.55
N GLN A 496 22.35 -37.54 -16.67
CA GLN A 496 22.50 -38.27 -15.43
C GLN A 496 22.13 -37.35 -14.27
N VAL A 497 21.01 -37.62 -13.62
CA VAL A 497 20.66 -36.92 -12.38
C VAL A 497 21.57 -37.42 -11.26
N VAL A 498 22.21 -36.50 -10.53
CA VAL A 498 23.11 -36.83 -9.41
C VAL A 498 22.57 -36.23 -8.11
N SER A 499 22.70 -36.98 -7.02
CA SER A 499 22.32 -36.54 -5.67
C SER A 499 23.42 -35.75 -4.97
N ASN A 500 24.67 -35.89 -5.42
CA ASN A 500 25.83 -35.18 -4.90
C ASN A 500 26.17 -33.98 -5.78
N VAL A 501 26.13 -32.77 -5.20
CA VAL A 501 26.48 -31.51 -5.89
C VAL A 501 27.91 -31.54 -6.45
N GLU A 502 28.82 -32.26 -5.81
CA GLU A 502 30.22 -32.33 -6.27
C GLU A 502 30.39 -33.01 -7.63
N GLU A 503 29.47 -33.89 -7.99
CA GLU A 503 29.47 -34.61 -9.27
C GLU A 503 28.68 -33.88 -10.36
N ALA A 504 27.94 -32.83 -10.00
CA ALA A 504 27.10 -32.11 -10.91
C ALA A 504 27.89 -31.13 -11.76
N GLU A 505 27.44 -30.96 -13.00
CA GLU A 505 28.03 -30.06 -13.99
C GLU A 505 27.11 -28.88 -14.30
N PHE A 506 25.82 -29.00 -13.99
CA PHE A 506 24.83 -27.92 -14.08
C PHE A 506 23.61 -28.19 -13.18
N ILE A 507 22.76 -27.19 -13.02
CA ILE A 507 21.48 -27.27 -12.30
C ILE A 507 20.35 -27.24 -13.32
N LEU A 508 19.37 -28.12 -13.17
CA LEU A 508 18.13 -28.10 -13.94
C LEU A 508 16.96 -27.74 -13.04
N ALA A 509 16.42 -26.53 -13.17
CA ALA A 509 15.34 -26.02 -12.34
C ALA A 509 13.97 -26.18 -13.04
N HIS A 510 13.25 -27.24 -12.69
CA HIS A 510 11.91 -27.57 -13.19
C HIS A 510 10.80 -27.31 -12.17
N GLY A 511 11.10 -27.45 -10.87
CA GLY A 511 10.18 -27.30 -9.76
C GLY A 511 10.88 -26.88 -8.47
N THR A 512 10.11 -26.73 -7.41
CA THR A 512 10.52 -26.11 -6.13
C THR A 512 10.14 -26.95 -4.91
N GLU A 513 9.85 -28.25 -5.09
CA GLU A 513 9.33 -29.13 -4.02
C GLU A 513 10.23 -30.34 -3.72
N ALA A 514 11.18 -30.66 -4.60
CA ALA A 514 11.99 -31.87 -4.48
C ALA A 514 13.31 -31.77 -5.25
N LEU A 515 14.24 -32.67 -4.92
CA LEU A 515 15.39 -33.02 -5.75
C LEU A 515 15.11 -34.32 -6.52
N GLY A 516 15.45 -34.37 -7.80
CA GLY A 516 15.43 -35.61 -8.56
C GLY A 516 16.52 -36.55 -8.09
N LEU A 517 16.19 -37.84 -7.95
CA LEU A 517 17.15 -38.91 -7.71
C LEU A 517 17.58 -39.58 -9.02
N PRO A 518 18.74 -40.28 -9.05
CA PRO A 518 19.15 -41.06 -10.22
C PRO A 518 18.12 -42.13 -10.65
N SER A 519 17.25 -42.59 -9.74
CA SER A 519 16.15 -43.51 -10.04
C SER A 519 15.02 -42.86 -10.85
N GLY A 520 14.99 -41.53 -10.94
CA GLY A 520 13.87 -40.75 -11.47
C GLY A 520 12.85 -40.33 -10.42
N ASP A 521 12.95 -40.84 -9.19
CA ASP A 521 12.04 -40.50 -8.10
C ASP A 521 12.33 -39.10 -7.52
N PRO A 522 11.29 -38.34 -7.13
CA PRO A 522 11.48 -37.10 -6.40
C PRO A 522 11.82 -37.40 -4.92
N LEU A 523 12.86 -36.75 -4.40
CA LEU A 523 13.15 -36.64 -2.98
C LEU A 523 12.59 -35.31 -2.46
N PRO A 524 11.49 -35.29 -1.69
CA PRO A 524 10.89 -34.05 -1.18
C PRO A 524 11.89 -33.22 -0.39
N LYS A 525 11.86 -31.90 -0.63
CA LYS A 525 12.71 -30.91 0.04
C LYS A 525 11.93 -29.64 0.32
N SER A 526 12.16 -29.03 1.48
CA SER A 526 11.66 -27.67 1.74
C SER A 526 12.39 -26.66 0.86
N LEU A 527 11.81 -25.46 0.72
CA LEU A 527 12.46 -24.37 -0.03
C LEU A 527 13.83 -24.02 0.58
N GLU A 528 13.94 -23.98 1.91
CA GLU A 528 15.19 -23.70 2.61
C GLU A 528 16.26 -24.77 2.32
N GLU A 529 15.87 -26.05 2.25
CA GLU A 529 16.80 -27.12 1.89
C GLU A 529 17.25 -27.00 0.43
N LEU A 530 16.34 -26.68 -0.50
CA LEU A 530 16.70 -26.44 -1.90
C LEU A 530 17.65 -25.24 -2.04
N GLU A 531 17.43 -24.18 -1.27
CA GLU A 531 18.31 -23.03 -1.22
C GLU A 531 19.71 -23.38 -0.69
N GLN A 532 19.81 -24.24 0.32
CA GLN A 532 21.10 -24.74 0.80
C GLN A 532 21.85 -25.52 -0.29
N VAL A 533 21.14 -26.35 -1.06
CA VAL A 533 21.73 -27.02 -2.22
C VAL A 533 22.20 -26.01 -3.26
N LEU A 534 21.44 -24.95 -3.52
CA LEU A 534 21.85 -23.89 -4.44
C LEU A 534 23.11 -23.16 -3.97
N MET A 535 23.29 -22.94 -2.66
CA MET A 535 24.52 -22.35 -2.14
C MET A 535 25.74 -23.23 -2.43
N LEU A 536 25.63 -24.55 -2.27
CA LEU A 536 26.69 -25.50 -2.64
C LEU A 536 26.97 -25.46 -4.15
N CYS A 537 25.93 -25.41 -4.97
CA CYS A 537 26.10 -25.29 -6.43
C CYS A 537 26.76 -23.96 -6.83
N LEU A 538 26.53 -22.88 -6.08
CA LEU A 538 27.14 -21.57 -6.32
C LEU A 538 28.65 -21.59 -6.02
N GLU A 539 29.09 -22.30 -4.97
CA GLU A 539 30.51 -22.49 -4.65
C GLU A 539 31.27 -23.17 -5.81
N LYS A 540 30.64 -24.13 -6.50
CA LYS A 540 31.15 -24.76 -7.72
C LYS A 540 30.93 -23.95 -9.00
N ARG A 541 30.18 -22.83 -8.94
CA ARG A 541 29.79 -22.01 -10.10
C ARG A 541 29.06 -22.80 -11.18
N LEU A 542 28.14 -23.68 -10.78
CA LEU A 542 27.36 -24.48 -11.73
C LEU A 542 26.38 -23.60 -12.52
N PRO A 543 26.32 -23.67 -13.86
CA PRO A 543 25.29 -22.97 -14.61
C PRO A 543 23.90 -23.56 -14.30
N MET A 544 22.87 -22.72 -14.23
CA MET A 544 21.48 -23.13 -14.02
C MET A 544 20.65 -22.98 -15.29
N VAL A 545 19.91 -24.02 -15.67
CA VAL A 545 18.86 -23.98 -16.70
C VAL A 545 17.51 -23.89 -16.02
N VAL A 546 16.69 -22.90 -16.39
CA VAL A 546 15.39 -22.64 -15.76
C VAL A 546 14.28 -22.93 -16.76
N ALA A 547 13.55 -24.03 -16.54
CA ALA A 547 12.44 -24.45 -17.42
C ALA A 547 11.08 -23.88 -17.02
N ASN A 548 11.06 -22.98 -16.04
CA ASN A 548 9.90 -22.18 -15.70
C ASN A 548 10.36 -20.85 -15.08
N PRO A 549 10.29 -19.75 -15.84
CA PRO A 549 10.80 -18.45 -15.41
C PRO A 549 9.81 -17.70 -14.52
N ASP A 550 8.61 -18.24 -14.28
CA ASP A 550 7.65 -17.60 -13.37
C ASP A 550 8.22 -17.58 -11.94
N TYR A 551 7.88 -16.51 -11.21
CA TYR A 551 8.25 -16.35 -9.80
C TYR A 551 7.22 -16.98 -8.87
N VAL A 552 5.95 -16.82 -9.23
CA VAL A 552 4.79 -17.30 -8.47
C VAL A 552 3.71 -17.79 -9.43
N THR A 553 2.92 -18.76 -8.98
CA THR A 553 1.69 -19.16 -9.67
C THR A 553 0.49 -19.07 -8.73
N VAL A 554 -0.68 -18.81 -9.29
CA VAL A 554 -1.98 -18.76 -8.60
C VAL A 554 -2.81 -19.96 -9.05
N GLU A 555 -2.31 -21.18 -8.81
CA GLU A 555 -3.12 -22.38 -9.01
C GLU A 555 -4.06 -22.57 -7.82
N ALA A 556 -5.37 -22.58 -8.07
CA ALA A 556 -6.40 -22.96 -7.09
C ALA A 556 -6.38 -22.18 -5.77
N ARG A 557 -6.00 -20.89 -5.79
CA ARG A 557 -5.93 -19.96 -4.64
C ARG A 557 -4.74 -20.17 -3.69
N ASP A 558 -3.79 -21.05 -4.01
CA ASP A 558 -2.52 -21.15 -3.28
C ASP A 558 -1.41 -20.40 -4.05
N LEU A 559 -0.82 -19.38 -3.42
CA LEU A 559 0.43 -18.79 -3.93
C LEU A 559 1.55 -19.80 -3.75
N ARG A 560 2.13 -20.27 -4.86
CA ARG A 560 3.28 -21.19 -4.82
C ARG A 560 4.51 -20.54 -5.42
N VAL A 561 5.64 -20.74 -4.76
CA VAL A 561 6.96 -20.35 -5.24
C VAL A 561 7.31 -21.19 -6.47
N MET A 562 7.63 -20.52 -7.57
CA MET A 562 7.98 -21.15 -8.85
C MET A 562 9.50 -21.14 -9.08
N PRO A 563 10.03 -21.97 -10.00
CA PRO A 563 11.49 -22.11 -10.19
C PRO A 563 12.21 -20.80 -10.49
N GLY A 564 11.54 -19.82 -11.11
CA GLY A 564 12.10 -18.50 -11.36
C GLY A 564 12.49 -17.75 -10.09
N THR A 565 11.83 -17.98 -8.95
CA THR A 565 12.22 -17.38 -7.67
C THR A 565 13.58 -17.91 -7.19
N LEU A 566 13.78 -19.23 -7.23
CA LEU A 566 15.06 -19.85 -6.89
C LEU A 566 16.17 -19.41 -7.84
N ALA A 567 15.86 -19.34 -9.13
CA ALA A 567 16.79 -18.89 -10.16
C ALA A 567 17.21 -17.43 -10.01
N ALA A 568 16.26 -16.53 -9.73
CA ALA A 568 16.56 -15.12 -9.50
C ALA A 568 17.43 -14.91 -8.26
N LYS A 569 17.19 -15.70 -7.20
CA LYS A 569 18.06 -15.72 -6.02
C LYS A 569 19.46 -16.17 -6.40
N TYR A 570 19.59 -17.29 -7.12
CA TYR A 570 20.87 -17.83 -7.59
C TYR A 570 21.65 -16.80 -8.44
N GLU A 571 20.97 -16.15 -9.39
CA GLU A 571 21.54 -15.10 -10.23
C GLU A 571 21.99 -13.87 -9.42
N SER A 572 21.18 -13.43 -8.45
CA SER A 572 21.51 -12.28 -7.60
C SER A 572 22.77 -12.50 -6.74
N LEU A 573 23.11 -13.76 -6.46
CA LEU A 573 24.31 -14.17 -5.74
C LEU A 573 25.52 -14.38 -6.66
N GLY A 574 25.37 -14.12 -7.97
CA GLY A 574 26.43 -14.22 -8.98
C GLY A 574 26.45 -15.54 -9.75
N GLY A 575 25.42 -16.39 -9.59
CA GLY A 575 25.27 -17.61 -10.37
C GLY A 575 24.88 -17.33 -11.83
N GLU A 576 25.34 -18.17 -12.76
CA GLU A 576 24.97 -18.08 -14.16
C GLU A 576 23.63 -18.77 -14.43
N VAL A 577 22.68 -18.08 -15.06
CA VAL A 577 21.32 -18.60 -15.30
C VAL A 577 20.93 -18.46 -16.77
N LYS A 578 20.43 -19.55 -17.34
CA LYS A 578 19.77 -19.60 -18.65
C LYS A 578 18.26 -19.72 -18.45
N TRP A 579 17.60 -18.59 -18.66
CA TRP A 579 16.14 -18.46 -18.59
C TRP A 579 15.49 -18.97 -19.87
N MET A 580 14.57 -19.93 -19.76
CA MET A 580 13.79 -20.42 -20.89
C MET A 580 12.34 -19.94 -20.75
N GLY A 581 11.71 -19.49 -21.84
CA GLY A 581 10.33 -19.00 -21.82
C GLY A 581 10.20 -17.48 -21.83
N LYS A 582 9.01 -16.96 -21.55
CA LYS A 582 8.69 -15.53 -21.54
C LYS A 582 9.36 -14.85 -20.32
N PRO A 583 9.94 -13.65 -20.43
CA PRO A 583 9.87 -12.72 -21.57
C PRO A 583 11.00 -12.90 -22.60
N ASP A 584 11.81 -13.96 -22.53
CA ASP A 584 12.90 -14.19 -23.48
C ASP A 584 12.37 -14.40 -24.90
N LYS A 585 13.13 -13.96 -25.91
CA LYS A 585 12.74 -14.03 -27.33
C LYS A 585 12.71 -15.46 -27.87
N VAL A 586 13.33 -16.42 -27.19
CA VAL A 586 13.43 -17.81 -27.63
C VAL A 586 12.06 -18.44 -27.88
N ILE A 587 11.07 -18.14 -27.03
CA ILE A 587 9.72 -18.69 -27.16
C ILE A 587 8.97 -18.10 -28.36
N TYR A 588 9.09 -16.79 -28.58
CA TYR A 588 8.49 -16.11 -29.72
C TYR A 588 9.13 -16.53 -31.04
N THR A 589 10.46 -16.67 -31.06
CA THR A 589 11.20 -17.14 -32.24
C THR A 589 10.76 -18.55 -32.62
N SER A 590 10.59 -19.43 -31.63
CA SER A 590 10.13 -20.80 -31.85
C SER A 590 8.67 -20.84 -32.33
N ALA A 591 7.79 -20.02 -31.76
CA ALA A 591 6.39 -19.92 -32.17
C ALA A 591 6.23 -19.35 -33.60
N MET A 592 7.01 -18.31 -33.95
CA MET A 592 7.06 -17.77 -35.31
C MET A 592 7.58 -18.78 -36.33
N SER A 593 8.62 -19.54 -35.96
CA SER A 593 9.17 -20.62 -36.79
C SER A 593 8.12 -21.72 -37.04
N LEU A 594 7.41 -22.16 -35.99
CA LEU A 594 6.33 -23.13 -36.09
C LEU A 594 5.22 -22.63 -37.02
N ALA A 595 4.80 -21.37 -36.87
CA ALA A 595 3.76 -20.77 -37.70
C ALA A 595 4.22 -20.35 -39.11
N GLY A 596 5.53 -20.27 -39.37
CA GLY A 596 6.10 -19.82 -40.64
C GLY A 596 5.73 -18.38 -40.99
N VAL A 597 5.92 -17.45 -40.04
CA VAL A 597 5.50 -16.04 -40.14
C VAL A 597 6.57 -15.08 -39.62
N ASN A 598 6.46 -13.80 -39.98
CA ASN A 598 7.33 -12.73 -39.48
C ASN A 598 6.70 -11.97 -38.30
N PRO A 599 7.48 -11.21 -37.50
CA PRO A 599 6.97 -10.50 -36.31
C PRO A 599 5.78 -9.58 -36.56
N HIS A 600 5.75 -8.87 -37.71
CA HIS A 600 4.68 -7.93 -38.04
C HIS A 600 3.34 -8.58 -38.39
N GLU A 601 3.34 -9.89 -38.65
CA GLU A 601 2.16 -10.71 -38.97
C GLU A 601 1.61 -11.42 -37.72
N CYS A 602 2.23 -11.18 -36.55
CA CYS A 602 1.93 -11.86 -35.30
C CYS A 602 1.28 -10.93 -34.29
N ILE A 603 0.40 -11.50 -33.47
CA ILE A 603 -0.07 -10.87 -32.23
C ILE A 603 0.06 -11.84 -31.07
N THR A 604 0.57 -11.33 -29.95
CA THR A 604 0.58 -12.03 -28.66
C THR A 604 -0.60 -11.60 -27.82
N VAL A 605 -1.35 -12.55 -27.26
CA VAL A 605 -2.42 -12.29 -26.30
C VAL A 605 -2.00 -12.83 -24.94
N GLY A 606 -1.92 -11.96 -23.94
CA GLY A 606 -1.41 -12.30 -22.62
C GLY A 606 -1.96 -11.37 -21.54
N ASP A 607 -1.90 -11.82 -20.30
CA ASP A 607 -2.38 -11.06 -19.14
C ASP A 607 -1.24 -10.56 -18.24
N SER A 608 0.02 -10.88 -18.57
CA SER A 608 1.20 -10.40 -17.84
C SER A 608 1.95 -9.32 -18.60
N LEU A 609 2.08 -8.13 -17.98
CA LEU A 609 2.92 -7.07 -18.53
C LEU A 609 4.41 -7.42 -18.49
N HIS A 610 4.85 -8.14 -17.47
CA HIS A 610 6.27 -8.45 -17.27
C HIS A 610 6.74 -9.71 -18.01
N HIS A 611 5.83 -10.58 -18.46
CA HIS A 611 6.14 -11.75 -19.29
C HIS A 611 5.67 -11.59 -20.74
N ASP A 612 4.36 -11.49 -20.97
CA ASP A 612 3.78 -11.54 -22.32
C ASP A 612 4.06 -10.25 -23.08
N ILE A 613 3.66 -9.11 -22.51
CA ILE A 613 3.77 -7.83 -23.19
C ILE A 613 5.24 -7.45 -23.33
N LYS A 614 6.03 -7.63 -22.28
CA LYS A 614 7.49 -7.43 -22.33
C LYS A 614 8.17 -8.29 -23.39
N GLY A 615 7.81 -9.57 -23.46
CA GLY A 615 8.37 -10.51 -24.44
C GLY A 615 7.95 -10.18 -25.88
N ALA A 616 6.70 -9.80 -26.09
CA ALA A 616 6.20 -9.34 -27.38
C ALA A 616 6.90 -8.05 -27.83
N ASN A 617 7.04 -7.05 -26.94
CA ASN A 617 7.78 -5.82 -27.21
C ASN A 617 9.24 -6.11 -27.60
N ALA A 618 9.93 -6.97 -26.84
CA ALA A 618 11.31 -7.36 -27.11
C ALA A 618 11.44 -8.09 -28.47
N SER A 619 10.42 -8.84 -28.87
CA SER A 619 10.34 -9.60 -30.11
C SER A 619 9.75 -8.82 -31.28
N ARG A 620 9.35 -7.55 -31.07
CA ARG A 620 8.69 -6.69 -32.08
C ARG A 620 7.39 -7.29 -32.64
N VAL A 621 6.68 -8.04 -31.81
CA VAL A 621 5.36 -8.61 -32.09
C VAL A 621 4.29 -7.69 -31.50
N ALA A 622 3.17 -7.50 -32.20
CA ALA A 622 2.04 -6.75 -31.65
C ALA A 622 1.49 -7.48 -30.42
N SER A 623 0.92 -6.78 -29.45
CA SER A 623 0.41 -7.42 -28.24
C SER A 623 -0.95 -6.89 -27.81
N ALA A 624 -1.77 -7.82 -27.33
CA ALA A 624 -3.09 -7.61 -26.76
C ALA A 624 -3.02 -7.98 -25.27
N PHE A 625 -3.12 -6.98 -24.40
CA PHE A 625 -3.10 -7.13 -22.95
C PHE A 625 -4.51 -7.40 -22.42
N ILE A 626 -4.69 -8.53 -21.73
CA ILE A 626 -5.95 -8.90 -21.06
C ILE A 626 -5.95 -8.33 -19.64
N THR A 627 -6.84 -7.39 -19.35
CA THR A 627 -6.88 -6.71 -18.04
C THR A 627 -7.50 -7.55 -16.93
N GLY A 628 -8.36 -8.52 -17.28
CA GLY A 628 -9.02 -9.41 -16.32
C GLY A 628 -8.15 -10.57 -15.78
N GLY A 629 -6.86 -10.63 -16.10
CA GLY A 629 -5.94 -11.67 -15.60
C GLY A 629 -5.13 -11.23 -14.38
N ILE A 630 -3.83 -11.55 -14.31
CA ILE A 630 -3.02 -11.38 -13.08
C ILE A 630 -2.94 -9.94 -12.54
N HIS A 631 -3.17 -8.93 -13.38
CA HIS A 631 -3.15 -7.52 -12.99
C HIS A 631 -4.54 -6.95 -12.66
N ALA A 632 -5.61 -7.75 -12.69
CA ALA A 632 -6.98 -7.30 -12.44
C ALA A 632 -7.09 -6.49 -11.13
N THR A 633 -6.52 -7.00 -10.03
CA THR A 633 -6.52 -6.31 -8.73
C THR A 633 -5.74 -5.00 -8.75
N GLU A 634 -4.58 -4.95 -9.43
CA GLU A 634 -3.80 -3.70 -9.58
C GLU A 634 -4.54 -2.66 -10.43
N LEU A 635 -5.40 -3.11 -11.34
CA LEU A 635 -6.24 -2.28 -12.18
C LEU A 635 -7.57 -1.89 -11.51
N GLY A 636 -7.85 -2.40 -10.31
CA GLY A 636 -9.08 -2.16 -9.56
C GLY A 636 -10.31 -2.91 -10.09
N LEU A 637 -10.09 -4.02 -10.80
CA LEU A 637 -11.14 -4.85 -11.38
C LEU A 637 -11.54 -5.99 -10.43
N ASN A 638 -12.85 -6.26 -10.33
CA ASN A 638 -13.41 -7.32 -9.49
C ASN A 638 -13.97 -8.49 -10.32
N GLU A 639 -14.36 -8.23 -11.57
CA GLU A 639 -14.96 -9.23 -12.46
C GLU A 639 -14.26 -9.30 -13.83
N ILE A 640 -14.23 -10.49 -14.41
CA ILE A 640 -13.69 -10.70 -15.76
C ILE A 640 -14.61 -10.02 -16.77
N GLY A 641 -14.05 -9.17 -17.62
CA GLY A 641 -14.81 -8.40 -18.60
C GLY A 641 -15.00 -6.93 -18.22
N GLU A 642 -14.65 -6.53 -17.00
CA GLU A 642 -14.62 -5.11 -16.63
C GLU A 642 -13.56 -4.34 -17.42
N ILE A 643 -13.90 -3.10 -17.77
CA ILE A 643 -13.02 -2.21 -18.54
C ILE A 643 -12.16 -1.43 -17.55
N ALA A 644 -10.84 -1.66 -17.59
CA ALA A 644 -9.91 -0.88 -16.80
C ALA A 644 -9.83 0.58 -17.27
N GLY A 645 -9.60 1.49 -16.31
CA GLY A 645 -9.36 2.91 -16.56
C GLY A 645 -8.08 3.12 -17.37
N GLU A 646 -8.10 4.09 -18.28
CA GLU A 646 -6.96 4.37 -19.16
C GLU A 646 -5.72 4.77 -18.35
N ASP A 647 -5.88 5.66 -17.36
CA ASP A 647 -4.79 6.12 -16.50
C ASP A 647 -4.17 5.00 -15.65
N THR A 648 -4.96 4.01 -15.22
CA THR A 648 -4.46 2.89 -14.41
C THR A 648 -3.65 1.93 -15.26
N ILE A 649 -4.10 1.62 -16.49
CA ILE A 649 -3.33 0.85 -17.47
C ILE A 649 -2.02 1.58 -17.80
N ASP A 650 -2.08 2.89 -18.04
CA ASP A 650 -0.91 3.69 -18.39
C ASP A 650 0.14 3.71 -17.27
N SER A 651 -0.32 3.88 -16.02
CA SER A 651 0.53 3.79 -14.82
C SER A 651 1.18 2.41 -14.71
N LEU A 652 0.40 1.35 -14.96
CA LEU A 652 0.89 -0.03 -14.90
C LEU A 652 1.91 -0.33 -16.01
N CYS A 653 1.66 0.13 -17.24
CA CYS A 653 2.61 0.01 -18.35
C CYS A 653 3.94 0.73 -18.05
N ARG A 654 3.88 1.94 -17.46
CA ARG A 654 5.07 2.69 -17.03
C ARG A 654 5.83 1.98 -15.92
N LYS A 655 5.12 1.41 -14.94
CA LYS A 655 5.71 0.62 -13.83
C LYS A 655 6.49 -0.59 -14.36
N HIS A 656 5.95 -1.29 -15.35
CA HIS A 656 6.58 -2.50 -15.91
C HIS A 656 7.49 -2.22 -17.12
N GLY A 657 7.55 -0.98 -17.61
CA GLY A 657 8.31 -0.60 -18.79
C GLY A 657 7.92 -1.39 -20.05
N SER A 658 6.66 -1.82 -20.14
CA SER A 658 6.13 -2.69 -21.19
C SER A 658 4.81 -2.11 -21.67
N TYR A 659 4.63 -2.01 -22.98
CA TYR A 659 3.55 -1.24 -23.60
C TYR A 659 2.79 -2.10 -24.61
N PRO A 660 1.51 -2.43 -24.35
CA PRO A 660 0.72 -3.21 -25.27
C PRO A 660 0.33 -2.41 -26.52
N THR A 661 0.03 -3.11 -27.61
CA THR A 661 -0.58 -2.48 -28.80
C THR A 661 -2.09 -2.30 -28.60
N TYR A 662 -2.73 -3.30 -28.01
CA TYR A 662 -4.15 -3.35 -27.73
C TYR A 662 -4.41 -3.72 -26.27
N VAL A 663 -5.51 -3.24 -25.72
CA VAL A 663 -5.99 -3.62 -24.38
C VAL A 663 -7.41 -4.15 -24.48
N LEU A 664 -7.64 -5.32 -23.91
CA LEU A 664 -8.91 -6.02 -23.95
C LEU A 664 -9.32 -6.42 -22.52
N PRO A 665 -10.61 -6.35 -22.17
CA PRO A 665 -11.07 -6.76 -20.85
C PRO A 665 -11.02 -8.29 -20.66
N SER A 666 -11.24 -9.05 -21.74
CA SER A 666 -11.16 -10.50 -21.76
C SER A 666 -10.91 -11.02 -23.18
N PHE A 667 -10.47 -12.27 -23.32
CA PHE A 667 -10.33 -12.93 -24.61
C PHE A 667 -11.68 -13.44 -25.12
N THR A 668 -12.42 -12.56 -25.81
CA THR A 668 -13.79 -12.81 -26.30
C THR A 668 -14.06 -12.11 -27.62
N CYS A 669 -15.17 -12.43 -28.30
CA CYS A 669 -15.58 -11.82 -29.58
C CYS A 669 -16.64 -10.68 -29.46
N SER A 670 -16.82 -10.01 -28.30
CA SER A 670 -18.03 -9.25 -27.85
C SER A 670 -18.74 -8.29 -28.85
N ASP A 671 -20.03 -7.96 -28.67
CA ASP A 671 -20.61 -7.21 -27.52
C ASP A 671 -21.71 -7.86 -26.66
N ALA A 672 -22.25 -9.05 -26.94
CA ALA A 672 -23.25 -9.69 -26.08
C ALA A 672 -23.21 -11.21 -26.21
N ASN A 673 -22.39 -11.91 -25.40
CA ASN A 673 -22.29 -13.37 -25.49
C ASN A 673 -22.24 -14.11 -24.15
N ILE A 674 -22.50 -13.42 -23.04
CA ILE A 674 -22.74 -14.07 -21.75
C ILE A 674 -23.93 -15.04 -21.87
N ALA A 675 -24.98 -14.66 -22.62
CA ALA A 675 -26.18 -15.49 -22.81
C ALA A 675 -25.91 -16.82 -23.55
N ALA A 676 -25.07 -16.83 -24.59
CA ALA A 676 -24.73 -18.06 -25.33
C ALA A 676 -23.83 -19.01 -24.52
N PHE A 677 -22.93 -18.46 -23.69
CA PHE A 677 -22.12 -19.23 -22.74
C PHE A 677 -22.99 -19.87 -21.65
N VAL A 678 -23.89 -19.09 -21.03
CA VAL A 678 -24.85 -19.58 -20.02
C VAL A 678 -25.77 -20.66 -20.59
N ALA A 679 -26.19 -20.55 -21.86
CA ALA A 679 -27.01 -21.55 -22.53
C ALA A 679 -26.27 -22.87 -22.81
N LYS A 680 -24.95 -22.84 -23.06
CA LYS A 680 -24.14 -24.03 -23.40
C LYS A 680 -23.47 -24.67 -22.17
N TYR A 681 -23.15 -23.90 -21.14
CA TYR A 681 -22.32 -24.34 -20.01
C TYR A 681 -22.93 -24.07 -18.62
N GLY A 682 -24.16 -23.54 -18.55
CA GLY A 682 -24.88 -23.25 -17.31
C GLY A 682 -24.56 -21.89 -16.70
N ALA A 683 -25.51 -21.35 -15.92
CA ALA A 683 -25.32 -20.08 -15.20
C ALA A 683 -24.24 -20.21 -14.12
N VAL A 684 -23.43 -19.16 -13.96
CA VAL A 684 -22.55 -19.01 -12.80
C VAL A 684 -23.46 -18.89 -11.57
N SER A 685 -23.46 -19.89 -10.68
CA SER A 685 -24.19 -19.78 -9.42
C SER A 685 -23.48 -18.81 -8.51
N ASP A 686 -24.22 -17.85 -7.94
CA ASP A 686 -23.79 -16.85 -6.93
C ASP A 686 -23.30 -17.43 -5.60
N SER A 687 -22.94 -18.71 -5.55
CA SER A 687 -22.21 -19.28 -4.43
C SER A 687 -20.73 -19.34 -4.78
N VAL A 688 -19.99 -18.35 -4.30
CA VAL A 688 -18.56 -18.32 -3.93
C VAL A 688 -17.97 -16.96 -4.36
N TYR A 689 -18.15 -15.95 -3.51
CA TYR A 689 -17.13 -14.92 -3.30
C TYR A 689 -16.19 -15.41 -2.21
#